data_AF-A0A5C6XG75-F1
#
_entry.id   AF-A0A5C6XG75-F1
#
_cell.length_a   1.000
_cell.length_b   1.000
_cell.length_c   1.000
_cell.angle_alpha   90.00
_cell.angle_beta   90.00
_cell.angle_gamma   90.00
#
_symmetry.space_group_name_H-M   'P 1'
#
loop_
_entity.id
_entity.type
_entity.pdbx_description
1 polymer ?
#
loop_
_entity_poly.entity_id
_entity_poly.type
_entity_poly.pdbx_seq_one_letter_code
_entity_poly.pdbx_strand_id
1 'polypeptide(L)'
;MFAPFKGVEPLIHEDPALMPRLRTLTGAALLSLAALLSACPAPLEERPAGQDTSAICEAADLDPGPGYARRLTHQEYIWSIHDILGVDLSAWRESLPRESYVDGFKNTAWGLIVSGRHVEVYAHLAQVATAALSSDHRWLRHLSVCEETQERCARTFVEEAGLELFRRPLSDDEVRRFAALFSQESTPREGARLVVEAMLQAPQFLYRLESDRYDGALGAAALKDPDALKGPLASEGISAPLNLKSGTYRVSVALANDAPYPIVVSLGVGDAHREVRVAPFRTTRLGLQLEPTTSETSALRLVAEPEGRITGAPVAPRVIHVEVLGPLTSGVGSGDDPTYDVRPLSGFEMASRLSYFIWHSAPDRALLDAAERGELNEAEGVARWARTMLGDPRARRAFKSYLAEWLHLDTLATVERSPERFPDFSDALIDDMRLEIENFSQAIAFDDQADWLSIFEARFSYLTPRLAGYYGIEAPAAPDQPTYFSDESPRGGLLTQGALLTASTSNDTTSPVKRGIFVRERFLCQSVPSPASNAVMQAAPDTEGMSTRERLQRHSDDPSCNFCHRAADPIGFGLEAFDATGRYRSVDDTGHPLDVRGAITQSPYERDTLHFEGARQLGELLAQSEDAERCMVEQMYQYALGRPSAEIDRCTLNAIIDEARSQGRSYTDIIVAIVSSDAFRHVRQHRYFGGTP
;
A
#
# COMPACT_ATOMS: atom_id res chain seq x y z
N MET A 1 -20.00 0.15 -43.55
CA MET A 1 -19.95 0.19 -45.03
C MET A 1 -18.59 0.81 -45.39
N PHE A 2 -17.71 0.02 -46.03
CA PHE A 2 -16.35 0.27 -46.55
C PHE A 2 -16.11 1.68 -47.16
N ALA A 3 -14.93 2.33 -47.26
CA ALA A 3 -13.52 2.15 -46.85
C ALA A 3 -12.77 3.51 -47.12
N PRO A 4 -11.43 3.64 -47.33
CA PRO A 4 -10.46 4.30 -46.43
C PRO A 4 -9.71 5.52 -47.04
N PHE A 5 -8.88 6.21 -46.23
CA PHE A 5 -7.89 7.20 -46.70
C PHE A 5 -6.44 6.77 -46.39
N LYS A 6 -5.61 6.73 -47.44
CA LYS A 6 -4.12 6.68 -47.46
C LYS A 6 -3.58 8.02 -46.91
N GLY A 7 -2.46 8.17 -46.21
CA GLY A 7 -1.11 7.63 -46.40
C GLY A 7 -0.17 8.81 -46.72
N VAL A 8 0.75 9.18 -45.82
CA VAL A 8 1.85 10.14 -46.06
C VAL A 8 3.09 9.75 -45.22
N GLU A 9 4.19 9.46 -45.91
CA GLU A 9 5.57 9.30 -45.39
C GLU A 9 6.31 10.65 -45.31
N PRO A 10 7.40 10.75 -44.52
CA PRO A 10 8.03 12.02 -44.15
C PRO A 10 9.18 12.46 -45.09
N LEU A 11 9.40 13.78 -45.14
CA LEU A 11 10.46 14.47 -45.89
C LEU A 11 11.82 14.39 -45.16
N ILE A 12 12.83 13.88 -45.86
CA ILE A 12 14.26 14.08 -45.56
C ILE A 12 14.82 15.01 -46.65
N HIS A 13 15.41 16.13 -46.24
CA HIS A 13 16.16 17.03 -47.13
C HIS A 13 17.66 16.91 -46.80
N GLU A 14 18.42 16.35 -47.75
CA GLU A 14 19.88 16.45 -47.81
C GLU A 14 20.27 17.65 -48.71
N ASP A 15 21.23 18.45 -48.26
CA ASP A 15 21.82 19.56 -49.02
C ASP A 15 23.23 19.16 -49.51
N PRO A 16 23.48 19.09 -50.84
CA PRO A 16 24.74 18.63 -51.40
C PRO A 16 25.56 19.81 -51.95
N ALA A 17 26.61 20.23 -51.24
CA ALA A 17 27.66 21.01 -51.87
C ALA A 17 29.01 20.85 -51.17
N LEU A 18 30.04 20.69 -52.00
CA LEU A 18 31.47 20.89 -51.75
C LEU A 18 32.34 19.68 -51.33
N MET A 19 32.77 18.95 -52.36
CA MET A 19 34.19 18.60 -52.54
C MET A 19 34.69 19.29 -53.83
N PRO A 20 35.96 19.74 -53.94
CA PRO A 20 37.01 18.83 -54.41
C PRO A 20 38.45 19.04 -53.85
N ARG A 21 39.12 17.90 -53.61
CA ARG A 21 40.50 17.48 -53.98
C ARG A 21 41.63 18.53 -54.04
N LEU A 22 42.71 18.34 -53.26
CA LEU A 22 43.96 17.64 -53.64
C LEU A 22 45.12 17.98 -52.67
N ARG A 23 45.69 16.90 -52.10
CA ARG A 23 47.11 16.57 -51.85
C ARG A 23 48.09 17.60 -51.23
N THR A 24 48.92 17.00 -50.37
CA THR A 24 50.21 17.45 -49.81
C THR A 24 50.13 18.50 -48.71
N LEU A 25 50.26 18.08 -47.45
CA LEU A 25 51.46 18.37 -46.65
C LEU A 25 51.45 17.57 -45.34
N THR A 26 52.58 16.91 -45.17
CA THR A 26 53.11 16.14 -44.05
C THR A 26 53.00 16.80 -42.69
N GLY A 27 52.72 16.00 -41.65
CA GLY A 27 53.32 16.15 -40.33
C GLY A 27 52.54 16.92 -39.27
N ALA A 28 51.40 16.38 -38.80
CA ALA A 28 50.85 16.69 -37.46
C ALA A 28 49.75 15.71 -36.98
N ALA A 29 49.74 14.45 -37.45
CA ALA A 29 48.69 13.48 -37.11
C ALA A 29 49.15 12.40 -36.12
N LEU A 30 49.80 12.79 -35.02
CA LEU A 30 50.25 11.86 -33.98
C LEU A 30 50.00 12.32 -32.52
N LEU A 31 49.14 13.32 -32.28
CA LEU A 31 48.88 13.81 -30.91
C LEU A 31 47.39 14.05 -30.56
N SER A 32 46.44 13.53 -31.33
CA SER A 32 45.01 13.68 -31.03
C SER A 32 44.18 12.40 -31.21
N LEU A 33 44.82 11.24 -31.29
CA LEU A 33 44.16 9.92 -31.26
C LEU A 33 44.37 9.16 -29.93
N ALA A 34 44.61 9.90 -28.83
CA ALA A 34 44.73 9.34 -27.48
C ALA A 34 43.65 9.87 -26.50
N ALA A 35 42.65 10.62 -26.99
CA ALA A 35 41.63 11.26 -26.16
C ALA A 35 40.18 10.81 -26.46
N LEU A 36 39.99 9.68 -27.17
CA LEU A 36 38.67 9.10 -27.47
C LEU A 36 38.54 7.61 -27.10
N LEU A 37 39.40 7.09 -26.21
CA LEU A 37 39.35 5.70 -25.72
C LEU A 37 39.20 5.58 -24.19
N SER A 38 38.83 6.64 -23.46
CA SER A 38 38.61 6.59 -22.00
C SER A 38 37.19 6.94 -21.55
N ALA A 39 36.18 6.69 -22.39
CA ALA A 39 34.78 6.67 -21.95
C ALA A 39 34.27 5.23 -21.88
N CYS A 40 34.93 4.40 -21.07
CA CYS A 40 34.26 3.26 -20.46
C CYS A 40 33.33 3.83 -19.37
N PRO A 41 32.05 3.44 -19.30
CA PRO A 41 31.31 3.69 -18.07
C PRO A 41 32.08 3.00 -16.95
N ALA A 42 32.27 3.69 -15.83
CA ALA A 42 32.87 3.09 -14.65
C ALA A 42 32.15 1.75 -14.36
N PRO A 43 32.88 0.70 -13.95
CA PRO A 43 32.21 -0.48 -13.40
C PRO A 43 31.31 0.02 -12.27
N LEU A 44 30.05 -0.43 -12.24
CA LEU A 44 29.24 -0.34 -11.04
C LEU A 44 30.12 -0.87 -9.91
N GLU A 45 30.40 -0.03 -8.91
CA GLU A 45 31.13 -0.46 -7.72
C GLU A 45 30.47 -1.75 -7.23
N GLU A 46 31.23 -2.84 -7.25
CA GLU A 46 30.88 -4.05 -6.53
C GLU A 46 30.67 -3.63 -5.07
N ARG A 47 29.41 -3.66 -4.61
CA ARG A 47 29.11 -3.56 -3.19
C ARG A 47 29.99 -4.61 -2.49
N PRO A 48 30.81 -4.23 -1.49
CA PRO A 48 31.62 -5.21 -0.78
C PRO A 48 30.69 -6.24 -0.14
N ALA A 49 30.77 -7.48 -0.63
CA ALA A 49 30.08 -8.61 -0.03
C ALA A 49 30.60 -8.78 1.40
N GLY A 50 29.69 -8.71 2.38
CA GLY A 50 29.98 -9.07 3.77
C GLY A 50 30.23 -7.91 4.75
N GLN A 51 29.67 -6.72 4.54
CA GLN A 51 29.44 -5.83 5.70
C GLN A 51 28.22 -6.35 6.47
N ASP A 52 28.42 -6.61 7.75
CA ASP A 52 27.36 -6.85 8.73
C ASP A 52 26.41 -5.63 8.74
N THR A 53 25.27 -5.75 8.04
CA THR A 53 24.31 -4.66 7.83
C THR A 53 23.48 -4.37 9.09
N SER A 54 23.62 -5.17 10.16
CA SER A 54 23.01 -4.90 11.46
C SER A 54 23.53 -3.60 12.09
N ALA A 55 24.72 -3.13 11.70
CA ALA A 55 25.38 -1.95 12.25
C ALA A 55 24.86 -0.59 11.72
N ILE A 56 23.91 -0.57 10.76
CA ILE A 56 23.40 0.68 10.16
C ILE A 56 22.09 1.16 10.83
N CYS A 57 21.46 0.33 11.66
CA CYS A 57 20.26 0.70 12.40
C CYS A 57 20.61 1.30 13.76
N GLU A 58 21.34 2.42 13.75
CA GLU A 58 21.32 3.33 14.89
C GLU A 58 19.94 4.02 14.93
N ALA A 59 19.50 4.49 16.11
CA ALA A 59 18.24 5.21 16.29
C ALA A 59 18.27 6.56 15.56
N ALA A 60 18.17 6.54 14.24
CA ALA A 60 18.21 7.69 13.35
C ALA A 60 16.81 7.88 12.75
N ASP A 61 16.22 9.01 13.12
CA ASP A 61 15.04 9.67 12.54
C ASP A 61 13.87 8.77 12.13
N LEU A 62 12.86 8.74 12.99
CA LEU A 62 11.54 8.17 12.73
C LEU A 62 11.00 8.67 11.38
N ASP A 63 10.91 7.79 10.39
CA ASP A 63 10.30 8.09 9.11
C ASP A 63 9.35 6.96 8.65
N PRO A 64 8.02 7.16 8.72
CA PRO A 64 7.03 6.16 8.31
C PRO A 64 6.86 6.06 6.78
N GLY A 65 7.67 6.78 6.01
CA GLY A 65 7.52 6.92 4.57
C GLY A 65 6.36 7.86 4.19
N PRO A 66 6.17 8.13 2.88
CA PRO A 66 5.17 9.07 2.39
C PRO A 66 3.73 8.63 2.73
N GLY A 67 2.91 9.59 3.19
CA GLY A 67 1.47 9.40 3.35
C GLY A 67 0.70 9.60 2.04
N TYR A 68 -0.20 8.67 1.73
CA TYR A 68 -1.06 8.74 0.53
C TYR A 68 -2.53 8.68 0.90
N ALA A 69 -3.38 9.43 0.18
CA ALA A 69 -4.80 9.19 0.21
C ALA A 69 -5.11 7.88 -0.50
N ARG A 70 -5.37 6.81 0.26
CA ARG A 70 -5.67 5.48 -0.28
C ARG A 70 -7.18 5.34 -0.46
N ARG A 71 -7.64 5.18 -1.71
CA ARG A 71 -9.03 4.77 -1.98
C ARG A 71 -9.28 3.39 -1.38
N LEU A 72 -10.50 3.10 -0.95
CA LEU A 72 -10.90 1.72 -0.65
C LEU A 72 -10.83 0.89 -1.94
N THR A 73 -10.24 -0.31 -1.88
CA THR A 73 -10.34 -1.28 -2.97
C THR A 73 -11.82 -1.63 -3.21
N HIS A 74 -12.15 -2.22 -4.36
CA HIS A 74 -13.51 -2.70 -4.60
C HIS A 74 -13.99 -3.65 -3.50
N GLN A 75 -13.08 -4.50 -3.02
CA GLN A 75 -13.38 -5.47 -2.00
C GLN A 75 -13.64 -4.81 -0.64
N GLU A 76 -12.79 -3.84 -0.26
CA GLU A 76 -12.95 -3.02 0.96
C GLU A 76 -14.26 -2.24 0.94
N TYR A 77 -14.64 -1.65 -0.21
CA TYR A 77 -15.90 -0.93 -0.38
C TYR A 77 -17.12 -1.84 -0.16
N ILE A 78 -17.15 -2.99 -0.85
CA ILE A 78 -18.26 -3.95 -0.76
C ILE A 78 -18.38 -4.51 0.66
N TRP A 79 -17.27 -4.89 1.30
CA TRP A 79 -17.28 -5.44 2.65
C TRP A 79 -17.57 -4.40 3.72
N SER A 80 -17.12 -3.16 3.56
CA SER A 80 -17.51 -2.07 4.47
C SER A 80 -19.02 -1.85 4.45
N ILE A 81 -19.64 -1.85 3.26
CA ILE A 81 -21.09 -1.73 3.13
C ILE A 81 -21.81 -2.93 3.75
N HIS A 82 -21.33 -4.15 3.50
CA HIS A 82 -21.88 -5.35 4.11
C HIS A 82 -21.82 -5.29 5.63
N ASP A 83 -20.66 -4.97 6.20
CA ASP A 83 -20.45 -5.04 7.65
C ASP A 83 -21.15 -3.87 8.38
N ILE A 84 -21.27 -2.69 7.76
CA ILE A 84 -21.96 -1.52 8.36
C ILE A 84 -23.49 -1.61 8.19
N LEU A 85 -23.96 -1.95 6.97
CA LEU A 85 -25.38 -1.86 6.57
C LEU A 85 -26.11 -3.21 6.52
N GLY A 86 -25.38 -4.33 6.52
CA GLY A 86 -25.93 -5.66 6.30
C GLY A 86 -26.34 -5.94 4.84
N VAL A 87 -25.78 -5.21 3.88
CA VAL A 87 -26.12 -5.32 2.46
C VAL A 87 -24.97 -5.95 1.66
N ASP A 88 -25.23 -7.07 1.00
CA ASP A 88 -24.25 -7.71 0.12
C ASP A 88 -24.29 -7.14 -1.30
N LEU A 89 -23.18 -6.53 -1.72
CA LEU A 89 -22.98 -6.00 -3.07
C LEU A 89 -22.05 -6.87 -3.93
N SER A 90 -21.73 -8.10 -3.51
CA SER A 90 -20.77 -8.96 -4.21
C SER A 90 -21.13 -9.22 -5.68
N ALA A 91 -22.42 -9.27 -6.01
CA ALA A 91 -22.91 -9.43 -7.38
C ALA A 91 -22.55 -8.26 -8.32
N TRP A 92 -22.19 -7.11 -7.77
CA TRP A 92 -21.83 -5.91 -8.53
C TRP A 92 -20.34 -5.73 -8.75
N ARG A 93 -19.49 -6.63 -8.21
CA ARG A 93 -18.03 -6.49 -8.27
C ARG A 93 -17.50 -6.29 -9.70
N GLU A 94 -18.09 -6.97 -10.68
CA GLU A 94 -17.68 -6.87 -12.08
C GLU A 94 -18.09 -5.57 -12.79
N SER A 95 -19.02 -4.81 -12.20
CA SER A 95 -19.43 -3.51 -12.76
C SER A 95 -18.38 -2.42 -12.54
N LEU A 96 -17.58 -2.56 -11.48
CA LEU A 96 -16.53 -1.62 -11.09
C LEU A 96 -15.31 -1.70 -12.05
N PRO A 97 -14.66 -0.57 -12.39
CA PRO A 97 -13.51 -0.57 -13.32
C PRO A 97 -12.31 -1.34 -12.75
N ARG A 98 -11.75 -2.30 -13.50
CA ARG A 98 -10.67 -3.21 -13.02
C ARG A 98 -9.55 -2.49 -12.25
N GLU A 99 -9.20 -3.04 -11.09
CA GLU A 99 -8.04 -2.64 -10.30
C GLU A 99 -6.80 -3.40 -10.77
N SER A 100 -5.70 -2.67 -10.96
CA SER A 100 -4.43 -3.21 -11.41
C SER A 100 -3.52 -3.51 -10.23
N TYR A 101 -2.72 -4.57 -10.34
CA TYR A 101 -1.58 -4.75 -9.45
C TYR A 101 -0.55 -3.66 -9.72
N VAL A 102 -0.15 -2.95 -8.67
CA VAL A 102 0.93 -1.97 -8.69
C VAL A 102 1.88 -2.31 -7.57
N ASP A 103 3.14 -2.61 -7.92
CA ASP A 103 4.18 -3.04 -6.97
C ASP A 103 3.73 -4.23 -6.10
N GLY A 104 3.04 -5.19 -6.74
CA GLY A 104 2.69 -6.46 -6.13
C GLY A 104 1.23 -6.60 -5.68
N PHE A 105 0.58 -5.50 -5.28
CA PHE A 105 -0.77 -5.51 -4.69
C PHE A 105 -1.73 -4.53 -5.38
N LYS A 106 -3.03 -4.80 -5.33
CA LYS A 106 -4.08 -3.89 -5.83
C LYS A 106 -4.35 -2.75 -4.86
N ASN A 107 -4.02 -2.95 -3.58
CA ASN A 107 -4.28 -2.00 -2.52
C ASN A 107 -3.22 -0.88 -2.38
N THR A 108 -2.23 -0.86 -3.28
CA THR A 108 -1.19 0.17 -3.39
C THR A 108 -1.81 1.53 -3.73
N ALA A 109 -1.59 2.53 -2.88
CA ALA A 109 -2.37 3.77 -2.86
C ALA A 109 -2.35 4.54 -4.19
N TRP A 110 -1.19 4.67 -4.84
CA TRP A 110 -1.08 5.37 -6.13
C TRP A 110 -1.58 4.58 -7.34
N GLY A 111 -1.84 3.27 -7.18
CA GLY A 111 -2.49 2.44 -8.19
C GLY A 111 -4.01 2.62 -8.26
N LEU A 112 -4.61 3.16 -7.20
CA LEU A 112 -6.07 3.24 -7.02
C LEU A 112 -6.68 4.53 -7.60
N ILE A 113 -6.31 4.86 -8.84
CA ILE A 113 -6.74 6.06 -9.55
C ILE A 113 -8.25 6.02 -9.86
N VAL A 114 -8.92 7.16 -9.72
CA VAL A 114 -10.36 7.31 -10.02
C VAL A 114 -10.57 7.83 -11.44
N SER A 115 -11.49 7.19 -12.16
CA SER A 115 -11.96 7.60 -13.49
C SER A 115 -13.43 8.03 -13.45
N GLY A 116 -13.93 8.69 -14.49
CA GLY A 116 -15.35 9.08 -14.57
C GLY A 116 -16.32 7.90 -14.36
N ARG A 117 -15.97 6.71 -14.87
CA ARG A 117 -16.76 5.49 -14.68
C ARG A 117 -16.86 5.08 -13.20
N HIS A 118 -15.83 5.31 -12.39
CA HIS A 118 -15.92 5.01 -10.95
C HIS A 118 -17.01 5.86 -10.28
N VAL A 119 -17.09 7.15 -10.63
CA VAL A 119 -18.10 8.06 -10.07
C VAL A 119 -19.52 7.58 -10.37
N GLU A 120 -19.77 7.20 -11.63
CA GLU A 120 -21.07 6.66 -12.06
C GLU A 120 -21.44 5.37 -11.32
N VAL A 121 -20.49 4.43 -11.20
CA VAL A 121 -20.75 3.14 -10.55
C VAL A 121 -20.93 3.32 -9.05
N TYR A 122 -20.12 4.12 -8.35
CA TYR A 122 -20.31 4.36 -6.92
C TYR A 122 -21.64 5.03 -6.61
N ALA A 123 -22.10 5.96 -7.45
CA ALA A 123 -23.44 6.53 -7.32
C ALA A 123 -24.53 5.47 -7.44
N HIS A 124 -24.42 4.57 -8.43
CA HIS A 124 -25.35 3.48 -8.59
C HIS A 124 -25.31 2.49 -7.41
N LEU A 125 -24.13 2.10 -6.94
CA LEU A 125 -24.00 1.17 -5.81
C LEU A 125 -24.50 1.76 -4.50
N ALA A 126 -24.30 3.06 -4.28
CA ALA A 126 -24.87 3.75 -3.12
C ALA A 126 -26.41 3.69 -3.13
N GLN A 127 -27.04 3.88 -4.29
CA GLN A 127 -28.50 3.73 -4.46
C GLN A 127 -28.97 2.29 -4.20
N VAL A 128 -28.25 1.30 -4.76
CA VAL A 128 -28.56 -0.12 -4.52
C VAL A 128 -28.44 -0.46 -3.03
N ALA A 129 -27.38 0.02 -2.37
CA ALA A 129 -27.14 -0.23 -0.95
C ALA A 129 -28.24 0.36 -0.07
N THR A 130 -28.61 1.62 -0.27
CA THR A 130 -29.67 2.26 0.52
C THR A 130 -31.06 1.74 0.18
N ALA A 131 -31.26 1.25 -1.04
CA ALA A 131 -32.48 0.56 -1.43
C ALA A 131 -32.69 -0.78 -0.71
N ALA A 132 -31.62 -1.54 -0.52
CA ALA A 132 -31.62 -2.81 0.18
C ALA A 132 -31.50 -2.68 1.72
N LEU A 133 -31.27 -1.48 2.25
CA LEU A 133 -31.14 -1.24 3.69
C LEU A 133 -32.41 -1.67 4.44
N SER A 134 -32.25 -2.65 5.33
CA SER A 134 -33.36 -3.23 6.10
C SER A 134 -34.09 -2.19 6.95
N SER A 135 -35.42 -2.28 7.01
CA SER A 135 -36.22 -1.44 7.90
C SER A 135 -35.87 -1.63 9.39
N ASP A 136 -35.29 -2.79 9.73
CA ASP A 136 -34.84 -3.14 11.07
C ASP A 136 -33.37 -2.75 11.32
N HIS A 137 -32.73 -2.02 10.40
CA HIS A 137 -31.40 -1.50 10.66
C HIS A 137 -31.40 -0.60 11.91
N ARG A 138 -30.35 -0.68 12.76
CA ARG A 138 -30.30 0.03 14.06
C ARG A 138 -30.58 1.53 13.93
N TRP A 139 -30.01 2.18 12.92
CA TRP A 139 -30.22 3.60 12.65
C TRP A 139 -31.68 3.91 12.29
N LEU A 140 -32.35 3.06 11.50
CA LEU A 140 -33.73 3.30 11.08
C LEU A 140 -34.74 2.96 12.19
N ARG A 141 -34.44 1.98 13.05
CA ARG A 141 -35.24 1.69 14.24
C ARG A 141 -35.24 2.87 15.21
N HIS A 142 -34.09 3.48 15.46
CA HIS A 142 -34.00 4.65 16.33
C HIS A 142 -34.86 5.83 15.81
N LEU A 143 -34.82 6.07 14.49
CA LEU A 143 -35.65 7.10 13.85
C LEU A 143 -37.16 6.84 13.95
N SER A 144 -37.60 5.58 14.01
CA SER A 144 -39.03 5.24 14.11
C SER A 144 -39.65 5.52 15.48
N VAL A 145 -38.83 5.69 16.51
CA VAL A 145 -39.23 5.96 17.90
C VAL A 145 -38.87 7.39 18.31
N CYS A 146 -38.46 8.24 17.37
CA CYS A 146 -38.03 9.60 17.69
C CYS A 146 -39.24 10.48 18.05
N GLU A 147 -39.42 10.74 19.35
CA GLU A 147 -40.45 11.65 19.90
C GLU A 147 -39.99 13.13 19.91
N GLU A 148 -38.74 13.40 19.52
CA GLU A 148 -38.13 14.72 19.51
C GLU A 148 -38.43 15.53 18.23
N THR A 149 -37.93 16.76 18.14
CA THR A 149 -38.03 17.54 16.90
C THR A 149 -37.27 16.85 15.78
N GLN A 150 -37.81 16.92 14.54
CA GLN A 150 -37.19 16.32 13.35
C GLN A 150 -35.71 16.73 13.17
N GLU A 151 -35.35 17.95 13.60
CA GLU A 151 -33.98 18.47 13.58
C GLU A 151 -33.02 17.71 14.52
N ARG A 152 -33.44 17.39 15.75
CA ARG A 152 -32.59 16.67 16.71
C ARG A 152 -32.46 15.18 16.33
N CYS A 153 -33.54 14.58 15.84
CA CYS A 153 -33.52 13.23 15.27
C CYS A 153 -32.54 13.14 14.09
N ALA A 154 -32.60 14.12 13.16
CA ALA A 154 -31.71 14.18 12.01
C ALA A 154 -30.25 14.31 12.44
N ARG A 155 -29.96 15.18 13.41
CA ARG A 155 -28.60 15.37 13.94
C ARG A 155 -28.05 14.08 14.56
N THR A 156 -28.78 13.46 15.47
CA THR A 156 -28.35 12.23 16.17
C THR A 156 -28.08 11.11 15.17
N PHE A 157 -28.98 10.91 14.21
CA PHE A 157 -28.79 9.93 13.14
C PHE A 157 -27.53 10.21 12.31
N VAL A 158 -27.32 11.47 11.90
CA VAL A 158 -26.15 11.87 11.10
C VAL A 158 -24.85 11.63 11.86
N GLU A 159 -24.81 11.92 13.15
CA GLU A 159 -23.65 11.68 14.00
C GLU A 159 -23.35 10.18 14.13
N GLU A 160 -24.35 9.34 14.40
CA GLU A 160 -24.17 7.88 14.52
C GLU A 160 -23.78 7.23 13.20
N ALA A 161 -24.53 7.50 12.12
CA ALA A 161 -24.24 6.94 10.81
C ALA A 161 -22.89 7.44 10.28
N GLY A 162 -22.61 8.72 10.49
CA GLY A 162 -21.37 9.34 10.09
C GLY A 162 -20.15 8.79 10.83
N LEU A 163 -20.26 8.53 12.14
CA LEU A 163 -19.18 7.92 12.93
C LEU A 163 -18.72 6.59 12.32
N GLU A 164 -19.67 5.75 11.91
CA GLU A 164 -19.38 4.43 11.34
C GLU A 164 -18.95 4.50 9.87
N LEU A 165 -19.63 5.32 9.05
CA LEU A 165 -19.34 5.46 7.62
C LEU A 165 -18.02 6.20 7.37
N PHE A 166 -17.79 7.30 8.08
CA PHE A 166 -16.54 8.08 7.93
C PHE A 166 -15.45 7.63 8.89
N ARG A 167 -15.76 6.69 9.80
CA ARG A 167 -14.82 6.02 10.71
C ARG A 167 -14.20 7.00 11.72
N ARG A 168 -14.87 8.12 11.96
CA ARG A 168 -14.50 9.17 12.91
C ARG A 168 -15.71 10.05 13.24
N PRO A 169 -15.69 10.79 14.36
CA PRO A 169 -16.66 11.84 14.61
C PRO A 169 -16.73 12.84 13.46
N LEU A 170 -17.94 13.27 13.13
CA LEU A 170 -18.17 14.29 12.12
C LEU A 170 -17.84 15.67 12.70
N SER A 171 -17.29 16.53 11.84
CA SER A 171 -17.20 17.96 12.14
C SER A 171 -18.59 18.57 12.22
N ASP A 172 -18.75 19.67 12.97
CA ASP A 172 -20.02 20.40 13.01
C ASP A 172 -20.51 20.82 11.62
N ASP A 173 -19.60 21.13 10.70
CA ASP A 173 -19.91 21.48 9.31
C ASP A 173 -20.41 20.27 8.49
N GLU A 174 -19.88 19.09 8.74
CA GLU A 174 -20.39 17.84 8.16
C GLU A 174 -21.78 17.53 8.73
N VAL A 175 -21.95 17.60 10.06
CA VAL A 175 -23.25 17.37 10.71
C VAL A 175 -24.30 18.32 10.15
N ARG A 176 -24.02 19.63 10.08
CA ARG A 176 -24.97 20.62 9.55
C ARG A 176 -25.34 20.33 8.08
N ARG A 177 -24.37 19.98 7.23
CA ARG A 177 -24.63 19.69 5.81
C ARG A 177 -25.49 18.44 5.62
N PHE A 178 -25.19 17.35 6.31
CA PHE A 178 -25.95 16.12 6.18
C PHE A 178 -27.32 16.20 6.88
N ALA A 179 -27.45 16.92 7.99
CA ALA A 179 -28.76 17.17 8.61
C ALA A 179 -29.67 18.05 7.73
N ALA A 180 -29.09 19.02 7.01
CA ALA A 180 -29.82 19.79 6.01
C ALA A 180 -30.29 18.92 4.83
N LEU A 181 -29.46 17.97 4.38
CA LEU A 181 -29.82 17.00 3.34
C LEU A 181 -30.94 16.08 3.79
N PHE A 182 -30.85 15.56 5.02
CA PHE A 182 -31.90 14.74 5.64
C PHE A 182 -33.26 15.44 5.61
N SER A 183 -33.27 16.74 5.87
CA SER A 183 -34.49 17.55 5.97
C SER A 183 -35.12 17.93 4.62
N GLN A 184 -34.49 17.56 3.49
CA GLN A 184 -35.08 17.76 2.15
C GLN A 184 -36.20 16.76 1.86
N GLU A 185 -36.19 15.62 2.55
CA GLU A 185 -37.14 14.54 2.33
C GLU A 185 -38.36 14.66 3.26
N SER A 186 -39.49 14.12 2.78
CA SER A 186 -40.77 14.23 3.49
C SER A 186 -40.86 13.29 4.69
N THR A 187 -40.11 12.18 4.67
CA THR A 187 -40.09 11.21 5.77
C THR A 187 -38.68 11.03 6.34
N PRO A 188 -38.53 10.79 7.67
CA PRO A 188 -37.22 10.50 8.27
C PRO A 188 -36.50 9.32 7.63
N ARG A 189 -37.25 8.33 7.12
CA ARG A 189 -36.69 7.16 6.45
C ARG A 189 -36.07 7.51 5.09
N GLU A 190 -36.75 8.33 4.30
CA GLU A 190 -36.22 8.82 3.02
C GLU A 190 -35.02 9.74 3.24
N GLY A 191 -35.10 10.64 4.22
CA GLY A 191 -33.99 11.51 4.61
C GLY A 191 -32.76 10.73 5.03
N ALA A 192 -32.94 9.67 5.83
CA ALA A 192 -31.85 8.77 6.23
C ALA A 192 -31.20 8.08 5.03
N ARG A 193 -32.01 7.56 4.09
CA ARG A 193 -31.51 6.90 2.87
C ARG A 193 -30.74 7.88 1.99
N LEU A 194 -31.23 9.11 1.80
CA LEU A 194 -30.56 10.14 1.02
C LEU A 194 -29.20 10.52 1.65
N VAL A 195 -29.13 10.65 2.98
CA VAL A 195 -27.88 10.93 3.69
C VAL A 195 -26.88 9.80 3.53
N VAL A 196 -27.29 8.53 3.75
CA VAL A 196 -26.38 7.38 3.60
C VAL A 196 -25.91 7.27 2.16
N GLU A 197 -26.79 7.48 1.18
CA GLU A 197 -26.41 7.48 -0.25
C GLU A 197 -25.34 8.53 -0.54
N ALA A 198 -25.48 9.74 0.00
CA ALA A 198 -24.50 10.80 -0.15
C ALA A 198 -23.18 10.48 0.58
N MET A 199 -23.24 9.89 1.78
CA MET A 199 -22.05 9.51 2.55
C MET A 199 -21.26 8.40 1.87
N LEU A 200 -21.91 7.38 1.28
CA LEU A 200 -21.24 6.27 0.57
C LEU A 200 -20.47 6.72 -0.68
N GLN A 201 -20.73 7.92 -1.17
CA GLN A 201 -20.05 8.54 -2.31
C GLN A 201 -19.04 9.62 -1.88
N ALA A 202 -19.04 9.99 -0.59
CA ALA A 202 -18.19 11.06 -0.08
C ALA A 202 -16.72 10.60 -0.04
N PRO A 203 -15.75 11.51 -0.26
CA PRO A 203 -14.33 11.19 -0.13
C PRO A 203 -13.97 10.56 1.23
N GLN A 204 -14.64 10.98 2.30
CA GLN A 204 -14.44 10.46 3.65
C GLN A 204 -14.79 8.97 3.78
N PHE A 205 -15.74 8.47 2.98
CA PHE A 205 -16.07 7.05 2.92
C PHE A 205 -15.13 6.32 1.95
N LEU A 206 -15.01 6.85 0.72
CA LEU A 206 -14.26 6.24 -0.38
C LEU A 206 -12.76 6.18 -0.17
N TYR A 207 -12.19 7.01 0.71
CA TYR A 207 -10.76 7.07 0.98
C TYR A 207 -10.46 6.92 2.47
N ARG A 208 -9.33 6.28 2.74
CA ARG A 208 -8.64 6.31 4.03
C ARG A 208 -7.81 7.59 4.07
N LEU A 209 -8.36 8.60 4.73
CA LEU A 209 -7.75 9.92 4.84
C LEU A 209 -7.05 10.04 6.20
N GLU A 210 -5.73 10.12 6.17
CA GLU A 210 -4.87 10.29 7.35
C GLU A 210 -4.31 11.71 7.39
N SER A 211 -5.21 12.68 7.22
CA SER A 211 -4.88 14.10 7.11
C SER A 211 -5.20 14.82 8.42
N ASP A 212 -4.56 15.97 8.66
CA ASP A 212 -4.77 16.88 9.82
C ASP A 212 -6.21 17.32 10.11
N ARG A 213 -7.17 16.86 9.32
CA ARG A 213 -8.59 17.00 9.59
C ARG A 213 -9.07 15.63 10.06
N TYR A 214 -9.04 15.33 11.35
CA TYR A 214 -9.70 16.12 12.39
C TYR A 214 -9.35 15.55 13.77
N ASP A 215 -9.29 16.39 14.82
CA ASP A 215 -10.06 16.13 16.05
C ASP A 215 -9.99 17.35 16.98
N GLY A 216 -11.13 18.02 17.11
CA GLY A 216 -11.41 18.95 18.20
C GLY A 216 -10.58 20.22 18.19
N ALA A 217 -11.24 21.35 18.35
CA ALA A 217 -10.57 22.48 18.93
C ALA A 217 -10.06 22.11 20.35
N LEU A 218 -8.83 21.62 20.49
CA LEU A 218 -7.98 22.09 21.58
C LEU A 218 -7.39 23.43 21.14
N GLY A 219 -8.26 24.42 21.02
CA GLY A 219 -7.90 25.76 20.57
C GLY A 219 -8.87 26.85 21.01
N ALA A 220 -10.13 26.52 21.28
CA ALA A 220 -11.00 27.43 22.03
C ALA A 220 -10.64 27.49 23.53
N ALA A 221 -9.75 26.63 24.02
CA ALA A 221 -9.29 26.63 25.42
C ALA A 221 -7.92 27.30 25.64
N ALA A 222 -7.08 27.46 24.61
CA ALA A 222 -5.76 28.09 24.72
C ALA A 222 -5.79 29.59 24.36
N LEU A 223 -6.65 30.00 23.43
CA LEU A 223 -6.92 31.40 23.08
C LEU A 223 -8.26 31.81 23.70
N LYS A 224 -8.25 32.74 24.67
CA LYS A 224 -9.49 33.20 25.33
C LYS A 224 -10.47 33.90 24.37
N ASP A 225 -9.95 34.49 23.28
CA ASP A 225 -10.73 35.21 22.27
C ASP A 225 -10.08 35.06 20.87
N PRO A 226 -10.43 34.01 20.10
CA PRO A 226 -9.89 33.78 18.76
C PRO A 226 -10.34 34.83 17.73
N ASP A 227 -11.46 35.51 17.97
CA ASP A 227 -12.00 36.51 17.05
C ASP A 227 -11.29 37.86 17.20
N ALA A 228 -10.67 38.15 18.35
CA ALA A 228 -9.75 39.28 18.52
C ALA A 228 -8.54 39.24 17.58
N LEU A 229 -8.19 38.05 17.06
CA LEU A 229 -7.10 37.88 16.10
C LEU A 229 -7.55 37.96 14.64
N LYS A 230 -8.85 37.99 14.35
CA LYS A 230 -9.38 38.02 12.97
C LYS A 230 -9.69 39.46 12.56
N GLY A 231 -9.03 39.95 11.52
CA GLY A 231 -9.29 41.30 10.99
C GLY A 231 -8.03 42.02 10.48
N PRO A 232 -8.16 43.30 10.09
CA PRO A 232 -7.03 44.13 9.70
C PRO A 232 -6.08 44.35 10.89
N LEU A 233 -4.79 44.13 10.67
CA LEU A 233 -3.75 44.34 11.67
C LEU A 233 -3.56 45.85 11.90
N ALA A 234 -3.95 46.33 13.08
CA ALA A 234 -3.74 47.73 13.45
C ALA A 234 -2.24 48.05 13.54
N SER A 235 -1.88 49.34 13.41
CA SER A 235 -0.48 49.80 13.45
C SER A 235 0.25 49.51 14.76
N GLU A 236 -0.47 49.21 15.83
CA GLU A 236 0.08 48.86 17.15
C GLU A 236 0.30 47.33 17.31
N GLY A 237 -0.03 46.54 16.29
CA GLY A 237 -0.05 45.08 16.34
C GLY A 237 -1.31 44.50 17.00
N ILE A 238 -1.46 43.18 16.94
CA ILE A 238 -2.53 42.45 17.65
C ILE A 238 -1.87 41.53 18.68
N SER A 239 -2.46 41.46 19.87
CA SER A 239 -2.05 40.50 20.88
C SER A 239 -3.23 39.72 21.45
N ALA A 240 -3.03 38.42 21.69
CA ALA A 240 -4.01 37.58 22.35
C ALA A 240 -3.35 36.74 23.46
N PRO A 241 -3.96 36.64 24.65
CA PRO A 241 -3.44 35.80 25.72
C PRO A 241 -3.54 34.32 25.32
N LEU A 242 -2.42 33.61 25.53
CA LEU A 242 -2.27 32.17 25.41
C LEU A 242 -2.21 31.56 26.80
N ASN A 243 -3.16 30.68 27.10
CA ASN A 243 -3.16 29.88 28.31
C ASN A 243 -2.68 28.46 27.97
N LEU A 244 -1.39 28.21 28.16
CA LEU A 244 -0.73 26.97 27.79
C LEU A 244 -0.37 26.18 29.06
N LYS A 245 -0.52 24.85 29.01
CA LYS A 245 0.03 23.96 30.04
C LYS A 245 1.54 23.79 29.79
N SER A 246 2.25 23.11 30.68
CA SER A 246 3.65 22.74 30.44
C SER A 246 3.76 21.77 29.26
N GLY A 247 4.61 22.07 28.29
CA GLY A 247 4.91 21.23 27.13
C GLY A 247 5.45 22.03 25.95
N THR A 248 5.80 21.36 24.86
CA THR A 248 6.25 22.01 23.62
C THR A 248 5.03 22.34 22.76
N TYR A 249 4.98 23.55 22.19
CA TYR A 249 3.85 23.98 21.37
C TYR A 249 4.33 24.55 20.03
N ARG A 250 3.49 24.51 19.00
CA ARG A 250 3.70 25.19 17.73
C ARG A 250 2.58 26.20 17.52
N VAL A 251 2.93 27.46 17.26
CA VAL A 251 1.98 28.52 16.93
C VAL A 251 2.15 28.91 15.46
N SER A 252 1.08 28.86 14.69
CA SER A 252 1.04 29.22 13.28
C SER A 252 0.04 30.33 13.02
N VAL A 253 0.43 31.35 12.26
CA VAL A 253 -0.45 32.44 11.82
C VAL A 253 -0.42 32.57 10.30
N ALA A 254 -1.58 32.51 9.66
CA ALA A 254 -1.76 32.81 8.24
C ALA A 254 -2.25 34.25 8.05
N LEU A 255 -1.56 35.01 7.19
CA LEU A 255 -1.80 36.43 6.97
C LEU A 255 -1.82 36.76 5.48
N ALA A 256 -2.78 37.57 5.05
CA ALA A 256 -2.87 38.16 3.71
C ALA A 256 -2.29 39.58 3.74
N ASN A 257 -1.30 39.84 2.89
CA ASN A 257 -0.87 41.20 2.59
C ASN A 257 -1.72 41.75 1.44
N ASP A 258 -2.75 42.52 1.76
CA ASP A 258 -3.63 43.16 0.76
C ASP A 258 -3.04 44.48 0.22
N ALA A 259 -1.84 44.87 0.68
CA ALA A 259 -1.19 46.11 0.26
C ALA A 259 -0.37 45.93 -1.05
N PRO A 260 -0.23 47.00 -1.86
CA PRO A 260 0.59 46.99 -3.07
C PRO A 260 2.11 47.12 -2.81
N TYR A 261 2.57 46.92 -1.57
CA TYR A 261 3.98 47.01 -1.15
C TYR A 261 4.32 45.89 -0.17
N PRO A 262 5.61 45.51 -0.06
CA PRO A 262 6.03 44.49 0.89
C PRO A 262 5.90 44.98 2.33
N ILE A 263 5.63 44.04 3.23
CA ILE A 263 5.57 44.26 4.68
C ILE A 263 6.52 43.29 5.38
N VAL A 264 6.99 43.67 6.56
CA VAL A 264 7.68 42.76 7.49
C VAL A 264 6.71 42.42 8.60
N VAL A 265 6.55 41.12 8.87
CA VAL A 265 5.65 40.61 9.90
C VAL A 265 6.47 39.93 10.99
N SER A 266 6.27 40.36 12.23
CA SER A 266 6.94 39.82 13.42
C SER A 266 5.92 39.05 14.27
N LEU A 267 6.11 37.74 14.40
CA LEU A 267 5.33 36.83 15.23
C LEU A 267 6.12 36.51 16.50
N GLY A 268 5.56 36.76 17.68
CA GLY A 268 6.23 36.50 18.95
C GLY A 268 5.32 35.90 20.04
N VAL A 269 5.91 35.07 20.90
CA VAL A 269 5.29 34.53 22.12
C VAL A 269 6.37 34.48 23.21
N GLY A 270 6.23 35.30 24.25
CA GLY A 270 7.30 35.44 25.25
C GLY A 270 8.58 35.98 24.59
N ASP A 271 9.71 35.30 24.81
CA ASP A 271 11.01 35.64 24.22
C ASP A 271 11.21 35.04 22.81
N ALA A 272 10.41 34.03 22.44
CA ALA A 272 10.47 33.41 21.12
C ALA A 272 9.81 34.35 20.09
N HIS A 273 10.53 34.67 19.02
CA HIS A 273 10.01 35.52 17.95
C HIS A 273 10.56 35.11 16.58
N ARG A 274 9.82 35.43 15.52
CA ARG A 274 10.18 35.19 14.13
C ARG A 274 9.66 36.31 13.24
N GLU A 275 10.52 36.80 12.36
CA GLU A 275 10.16 37.80 11.36
C GLU A 275 10.14 37.21 9.96
N VAL A 276 9.16 37.60 9.15
CA VAL A 276 9.04 37.17 7.76
C VAL A 276 8.63 38.36 6.88
N ARG A 277 9.37 38.54 5.78
CA ARG A 277 9.00 39.48 4.73
C ARG A 277 7.88 38.90 3.88
N VAL A 278 6.79 39.64 3.73
CA VAL A 278 5.61 39.25 2.95
C VAL A 278 5.46 40.18 1.75
N ALA A 279 5.54 39.61 0.55
CA ALA A 279 5.38 40.34 -0.70
C ALA A 279 3.94 40.89 -0.88
N PRO A 280 3.74 41.91 -1.74
CA PRO A 280 2.41 42.43 -2.07
C PRO A 280 1.44 41.33 -2.54
N PHE A 281 0.17 41.41 -2.15
CA PHE A 281 -0.91 40.51 -2.59
C PHE A 281 -0.62 39.02 -2.37
N ARG A 282 0.11 38.67 -1.30
CA ARG A 282 0.46 37.29 -0.95
C ARG A 282 -0.13 36.91 0.40
N THR A 283 -0.54 35.64 0.48
CA THR A 283 -0.80 34.96 1.73
C THR A 283 0.47 34.25 2.19
N THR A 284 0.86 34.47 3.44
CA THR A 284 2.04 33.81 4.05
C THR A 284 1.65 33.20 5.39
N ARG A 285 2.17 32.01 5.68
CA ARG A 285 2.03 31.36 6.98
C ARG A 285 3.35 31.46 7.75
N LEU A 286 3.28 32.03 8.95
CA LEU A 286 4.41 32.12 9.88
C LEU A 286 4.21 31.07 10.97
N GLY A 287 5.24 30.28 11.24
CA GLY A 287 5.24 29.29 12.33
C GLY A 287 6.34 29.57 13.35
N LEU A 288 6.02 29.41 14.64
CA LEU A 288 6.93 29.56 15.77
C LEU A 288 6.78 28.35 16.70
N GLN A 289 7.88 27.68 17.03
CA GLN A 289 7.91 26.62 18.04
C GLN A 289 8.28 27.21 19.40
N LEU A 290 7.53 26.81 20.43
CA LEU A 290 7.72 27.21 21.81
C LEU A 290 8.32 26.02 22.56
N GLU A 291 9.56 26.19 22.97
CA GLU A 291 10.22 25.28 23.91
C GLU A 291 9.54 25.35 25.28
N PRO A 292 9.58 24.27 26.09
CA PRO A 292 8.76 24.14 27.30
C PRO A 292 8.94 25.34 28.25
N THR A 293 7.88 26.14 28.38
CA THR A 293 7.88 27.32 29.24
C THR A 293 7.35 26.98 30.62
N THR A 294 7.92 27.59 31.67
CA THR A 294 7.50 27.42 33.07
C THR A 294 6.39 28.40 33.50
N SER A 295 5.69 29.07 32.57
CA SER A 295 4.73 30.13 32.94
C SER A 295 3.32 29.89 32.36
N GLU A 296 2.30 30.08 33.20
CA GLU A 296 0.89 29.80 32.91
C GLU A 296 0.20 30.87 32.03
N THR A 297 0.88 31.93 31.61
CA THR A 297 0.31 32.95 30.71
C THR A 297 1.37 33.59 29.83
N SER A 298 1.36 33.28 28.53
CA SER A 298 2.11 34.00 27.50
C SER A 298 1.15 34.78 26.61
N ALA A 299 1.62 35.77 25.87
CA ALA A 299 0.79 36.48 24.89
C ALA A 299 1.35 36.28 23.49
N LEU A 300 0.50 35.84 22.56
CA LEU A 300 0.79 35.92 21.14
C LEU A 300 0.84 37.39 20.76
N ARG A 301 1.88 37.81 20.05
CA ARG A 301 2.03 39.16 19.49
C ARG A 301 2.30 39.05 18.01
N LEU A 302 1.56 39.82 17.23
CA LEU A 302 1.74 39.93 15.79
C LEU A 302 1.81 41.41 15.41
N VAL A 303 2.90 41.82 14.81
CA VAL A 303 3.13 43.19 14.33
C VAL A 303 3.45 43.12 12.84
N ALA A 304 2.93 44.07 12.05
CA ALA A 304 3.28 44.19 10.65
C ALA A 304 3.61 45.65 10.31
N GLU A 305 4.75 45.85 9.67
CA GLU A 305 5.23 47.18 9.28
C GLU A 305 5.53 47.25 7.77
N PRO A 306 5.27 48.38 7.10
CA PRO A 306 5.69 48.58 5.72
C PRO A 306 7.21 48.52 5.60
N GLU A 307 7.72 47.82 4.59
CA GLU A 307 9.14 47.80 4.32
C GLU A 307 9.53 49.06 3.52
N GLY A 308 10.00 50.09 4.23
CA GLY A 308 10.45 51.36 3.66
C GLY A 308 9.42 52.49 3.72
N ARG A 309 9.75 53.65 3.13
CA ARG A 309 8.85 54.82 3.10
C ARG A 309 7.78 54.65 2.03
N ILE A 310 6.52 54.54 2.46
CA ILE A 310 5.36 54.49 1.58
C ILE A 310 4.76 55.88 1.34
N THR A 311 4.27 56.12 0.12
CA THR A 311 3.50 57.31 -0.26
C THR A 311 2.03 56.93 -0.43
N GLY A 312 1.19 57.17 0.57
CA GLY A 312 -0.25 56.86 0.54
C GLY A 312 -0.79 56.39 1.90
N ALA A 313 -2.10 56.16 1.98
CA ALA A 313 -2.72 55.58 3.17
C ALA A 313 -2.28 54.11 3.33
N PRO A 314 -1.82 53.68 4.52
CA PRO A 314 -1.42 52.30 4.74
C PRO A 314 -2.63 51.35 4.62
N VAL A 315 -2.45 50.21 3.94
CA VAL A 315 -3.43 49.14 3.85
C VAL A 315 -2.99 48.07 4.85
N ALA A 316 -3.82 47.84 5.86
CA ALA A 316 -3.51 46.89 6.91
C ALA A 316 -3.59 45.44 6.37
N PRO A 317 -2.58 44.59 6.61
CA PRO A 317 -2.69 43.17 6.30
C PRO A 317 -3.78 42.51 7.16
N ARG A 318 -4.32 41.39 6.70
CA ARG A 318 -5.41 40.71 7.38
C ARG A 318 -4.98 39.34 7.87
N VAL A 319 -5.22 39.05 9.14
CA VAL A 319 -5.04 37.70 9.69
C VAL A 319 -6.19 36.83 9.21
N ILE A 320 -5.85 35.71 8.56
CA ILE A 320 -6.80 34.77 7.98
C ILE A 320 -7.08 33.64 8.97
N HIS A 321 -6.04 33.17 9.65
CA HIS A 321 -6.13 32.01 10.53
C HIS A 321 -5.01 32.02 11.57
N VAL A 322 -5.31 31.54 12.77
CA VAL A 322 -4.34 31.30 13.84
C VAL A 322 -4.57 29.91 14.38
N GLU A 323 -3.48 29.17 14.57
CA GLU A 323 -3.46 27.78 15.00
C GLU A 323 -2.40 27.61 16.09
N VAL A 324 -2.74 26.90 17.15
CA VAL A 324 -1.84 26.56 18.26
C VAL A 324 -1.93 25.05 18.47
N LEU A 325 -0.81 24.35 18.32
CA LEU A 325 -0.72 22.89 18.41
C LEU A 325 0.16 22.49 19.60
N GLY A 326 -0.28 21.53 20.42
CA GLY A 326 0.48 20.96 21.54
C GLY A 326 -0.37 20.65 22.78
N PRO A 327 0.23 20.09 23.86
CA PRO A 327 1.65 19.83 24.03
C PRO A 327 2.11 18.68 23.12
N LEU A 328 3.17 18.92 22.35
CA LEU A 328 3.86 17.91 21.54
C LEU A 328 4.68 17.04 22.50
N THR A 329 4.54 15.72 22.40
CA THR A 329 5.41 14.78 23.11
C THR A 329 6.82 14.88 22.53
N SER A 330 7.77 15.29 23.35
CA SER A 330 9.17 15.45 22.93
C SER A 330 9.83 14.11 22.59
N GLY A 331 10.51 14.08 21.44
CA GLY A 331 11.31 12.98 20.88
C GLY A 331 10.75 12.63 19.50
N VAL A 332 11.37 12.99 18.37
CA VAL A 332 12.70 12.58 17.90
C VAL A 332 13.26 13.62 16.92
N GLY A 333 14.57 13.87 17.01
CA GLY A 333 15.40 14.17 15.83
C GLY A 333 15.46 15.62 15.34
N SER A 334 16.46 16.36 15.84
CA SER A 334 17.10 17.42 15.06
C SER A 334 17.88 16.80 13.90
N GLY A 335 17.18 16.46 12.82
CA GLY A 335 17.74 16.09 11.53
C GLY A 335 17.40 17.19 10.52
N ASP A 336 18.39 17.86 9.98
CA ASP A 336 18.24 18.97 9.02
C ASP A 336 17.72 18.50 7.64
N ASP A 337 16.47 18.03 7.57
CA ASP A 337 15.63 18.10 6.36
C ASP A 337 14.26 18.73 6.67
N PRO A 338 14.08 20.04 6.43
CA PRO A 338 12.88 20.78 6.80
C PRO A 338 11.70 20.56 5.83
N THR A 339 11.59 19.43 5.13
CA THR A 339 10.55 19.25 4.09
C THR A 339 9.34 18.41 4.49
N TYR A 340 9.40 17.64 5.59
CA TYR A 340 8.31 16.76 6.02
C TYR A 340 8.10 16.79 7.55
N ASP A 341 6.84 16.75 8.01
CA ASP A 341 6.50 16.66 9.45
C ASP A 341 5.97 15.25 9.72
N VAL A 342 6.51 14.52 10.71
CA VAL A 342 6.03 13.18 11.07
C VAL A 342 5.12 13.32 12.29
N ARG A 343 3.94 12.69 12.26
CA ARG A 343 3.02 12.68 13.40
C ARG A 343 2.47 11.27 13.67
N PRO A 344 2.08 10.96 14.92
CA PRO A 344 1.29 9.78 15.20
C PRO A 344 -0.09 9.90 14.54
N LEU A 345 -0.68 8.75 14.21
CA LEU A 345 -2.09 8.66 13.84
C LEU A 345 -2.98 8.93 15.06
N SER A 346 -4.14 9.54 14.83
CA SER A 346 -5.18 9.59 15.86
C SER A 346 -5.75 8.20 16.15
N GLY A 347 -6.44 8.03 17.28
CA GLY A 347 -7.10 6.76 17.59
C GLY A 347 -8.05 6.28 16.49
N PHE A 348 -8.81 7.19 15.86
CA PHE A 348 -9.75 6.86 14.79
C PHE A 348 -9.04 6.50 13.47
N GLU A 349 -7.96 7.21 13.14
CA GLU A 349 -7.10 6.86 12.00
C GLU A 349 -6.47 5.48 12.21
N MET A 350 -6.01 5.19 13.44
CA MET A 350 -5.44 3.90 13.82
C MET A 350 -6.49 2.78 13.74
N ALA A 351 -7.72 3.00 14.25
CA ALA A 351 -8.82 2.06 14.13
C ALA A 351 -9.14 1.72 12.67
N SER A 352 -9.23 2.74 11.81
CA SER A 352 -9.45 2.58 10.37
C SER A 352 -8.30 1.81 9.70
N ARG A 353 -7.04 2.17 10.01
CA ARG A 353 -5.87 1.52 9.44
C ARG A 353 -5.76 0.04 9.87
N LEU A 354 -6.04 -0.28 11.14
CA LEU A 354 -6.14 -1.65 11.64
C LEU A 354 -7.25 -2.44 10.98
N SER A 355 -8.47 -1.88 10.88
CA SER A 355 -9.61 -2.61 10.34
C SER A 355 -9.45 -2.94 8.87
N TYR A 356 -8.93 -2.02 8.06
CA TYR A 356 -8.71 -2.29 6.64
C TYR A 356 -7.55 -3.25 6.39
N PHE A 357 -6.57 -3.32 7.29
CA PHE A 357 -5.52 -4.32 7.19
C PHE A 357 -6.00 -5.71 7.64
N ILE A 358 -6.61 -5.81 8.82
CA ILE A 358 -6.94 -7.10 9.45
C ILE A 358 -8.29 -7.64 9.00
N TRP A 359 -9.30 -6.80 8.74
CA TRP A 359 -10.66 -7.22 8.36
C TRP A 359 -11.03 -6.89 6.92
N HIS A 360 -10.18 -6.11 6.23
CA HIS A 360 -10.43 -5.62 4.87
C HIS A 360 -11.80 -4.91 4.76
N SER A 361 -12.18 -4.21 5.84
CA SER A 361 -13.48 -3.59 6.05
C SER A 361 -13.39 -2.45 7.08
N ALA A 362 -14.48 -1.70 7.23
CA ALA A 362 -14.58 -0.61 8.20
C ALA A 362 -14.44 -1.11 9.65
N PRO A 363 -13.94 -0.27 10.58
CA PRO A 363 -13.90 -0.59 12.00
C PRO A 363 -15.33 -0.74 12.53
N ASP A 364 -15.54 -1.69 13.43
CA ASP A 364 -16.81 -1.80 14.13
C ASP A 364 -16.91 -0.79 15.28
N ARG A 365 -18.09 -0.74 15.91
CA ARG A 365 -18.35 0.20 16.99
C ARG A 365 -17.40 -0.02 18.19
N ALA A 366 -17.04 -1.25 18.50
CA ALA A 366 -16.18 -1.54 19.64
C ALA A 366 -14.76 -0.97 19.44
N LEU A 367 -14.22 -1.10 18.22
CA LEU A 367 -12.92 -0.53 17.86
C LEU A 367 -12.96 1.01 17.78
N LEU A 368 -14.05 1.59 17.30
CA LEU A 368 -14.26 3.05 17.31
C LEU A 368 -14.39 3.62 18.74
N ASP A 369 -15.09 2.93 19.63
CA ASP A 369 -15.18 3.34 21.04
C ASP A 369 -13.82 3.20 21.74
N ALA A 370 -12.99 2.22 21.35
CA ALA A 370 -11.63 2.06 21.86
C ALA A 370 -10.70 3.19 21.39
N ALA A 371 -10.84 3.63 20.14
CA ALA A 371 -10.19 4.83 19.62
C ALA A 371 -10.55 6.07 20.44
N GLU A 372 -11.84 6.27 20.72
CA GLU A 372 -12.32 7.41 21.52
C GLU A 372 -11.74 7.42 22.95
N ARG A 373 -11.59 6.23 23.56
CA ARG A 373 -10.97 6.07 24.88
C ARG A 373 -9.44 6.19 24.88
N GLY A 374 -8.81 6.38 23.73
CA GLY A 374 -7.36 6.49 23.58
C GLY A 374 -6.61 5.15 23.72
N GLU A 375 -7.31 4.02 23.63
CA GLU A 375 -6.70 2.68 23.75
C GLU A 375 -5.81 2.30 22.56
N LEU A 376 -5.88 3.06 21.46
CA LEU A 376 -5.11 2.82 20.23
C LEU A 376 -3.97 3.83 20.04
N ASN A 377 -3.67 4.66 21.05
CA ASN A 377 -2.64 5.69 20.95
C ASN A 377 -1.22 5.12 21.12
N GLU A 378 -1.10 3.98 21.80
CA GLU A 378 0.19 3.36 22.14
C GLU A 378 0.34 1.98 21.51
N ALA A 379 1.57 1.58 21.24
CA ALA A 379 1.91 0.31 20.58
C ALA A 379 1.30 -0.91 21.30
N GLU A 380 1.36 -0.95 22.63
CA GLU A 380 0.80 -2.05 23.43
C GLU A 380 -0.72 -2.18 23.27
N GLY A 381 -1.41 -1.03 23.23
CA GLY A 381 -2.85 -0.97 23.02
C GLY A 381 -3.25 -1.46 21.62
N VAL A 382 -2.50 -1.02 20.60
CA VAL A 382 -2.65 -1.47 19.21
C VAL A 382 -2.40 -2.97 19.08
N ALA A 383 -1.34 -3.51 19.67
CA ALA A 383 -1.01 -4.94 19.66
C ALA A 383 -2.13 -5.79 20.27
N ARG A 384 -2.66 -5.37 21.41
CA ARG A 384 -3.77 -6.05 22.11
C ARG A 384 -5.05 -6.08 21.27
N TRP A 385 -5.41 -4.97 20.65
CA TRP A 385 -6.57 -4.91 19.75
C TRP A 385 -6.35 -5.73 18.49
N ALA A 386 -5.16 -5.69 17.89
CA ALA A 386 -4.84 -6.51 16.72
C ALA A 386 -4.99 -8.02 17.00
N ARG A 387 -4.49 -8.52 18.15
CA ARG A 387 -4.70 -9.92 18.56
C ARG A 387 -6.17 -10.27 18.73
N THR A 388 -6.96 -9.36 19.29
CA THR A 388 -8.42 -9.54 19.41
C THR A 388 -9.07 -9.60 18.03
N MET A 389 -8.70 -8.70 17.13
CA MET A 389 -9.25 -8.63 15.77
C MET A 389 -8.90 -9.84 14.92
N LEU A 390 -7.71 -10.43 15.11
CA LEU A 390 -7.28 -11.65 14.41
C LEU A 390 -8.09 -12.89 14.81
N GLY A 391 -8.80 -12.85 15.95
CA GLY A 391 -9.76 -13.89 16.35
C GLY A 391 -11.15 -13.75 15.71
N ASP A 392 -11.44 -12.65 15.02
CA ASP A 392 -12.72 -12.41 14.35
C ASP A 392 -12.79 -13.13 12.98
N PRO A 393 -13.94 -13.72 12.58
CA PRO A 393 -14.09 -14.36 11.28
C PRO A 393 -13.73 -13.48 10.07
N ARG A 394 -13.86 -12.15 10.20
CA ARG A 394 -13.44 -11.18 9.18
C ARG A 394 -11.93 -11.26 8.90
N ALA A 395 -11.11 -11.64 9.87
CA ALA A 395 -9.67 -11.78 9.68
C ALA A 395 -9.32 -12.92 8.70
N ARG A 396 -10.01 -14.06 8.81
CA ARG A 396 -9.85 -15.16 7.84
C ARG A 396 -10.30 -14.76 6.44
N ARG A 397 -11.40 -14.01 6.33
CA ARG A 397 -11.89 -13.47 5.05
C ARG A 397 -10.88 -12.50 4.42
N ALA A 398 -10.29 -11.61 5.21
CA ALA A 398 -9.26 -10.66 4.75
C ALA A 398 -7.97 -11.36 4.33
N PHE A 399 -7.53 -12.36 5.11
CA PHE A 399 -6.36 -13.17 4.79
C PHE A 399 -6.48 -13.86 3.43
N LYS A 400 -7.66 -14.37 3.06
CA LYS A 400 -7.90 -14.90 1.70
C LYS A 400 -7.67 -13.87 0.60
N SER A 401 -8.09 -12.61 0.81
CA SER A 401 -7.80 -11.53 -0.15
C SER A 401 -6.31 -11.25 -0.25
N TYR A 402 -5.61 -11.20 0.88
CA TYR A 402 -4.16 -11.07 0.90
C TYR A 402 -3.47 -12.21 0.12
N LEU A 403 -3.83 -13.48 0.38
CA LEU A 403 -3.28 -14.64 -0.34
C LEU A 403 -3.53 -14.57 -1.84
N ALA A 404 -4.76 -14.21 -2.24
CA ALA A 404 -5.12 -14.11 -3.64
C ALA A 404 -4.27 -13.06 -4.38
N GLU A 405 -3.96 -11.94 -3.72
CA GLU A 405 -3.11 -10.88 -4.29
C GLU A 405 -1.62 -11.20 -4.19
N TRP A 406 -1.14 -11.73 -3.08
CA TRP A 406 0.27 -12.09 -2.90
C TRP A 406 0.69 -13.17 -3.89
N LEU A 407 -0.16 -14.20 -4.08
CA LEU A 407 0.12 -15.34 -4.96
C LEU A 407 -0.48 -15.21 -6.36
N HIS A 408 -1.10 -14.07 -6.69
CA HIS A 408 -1.67 -13.78 -8.02
C HIS A 408 -2.71 -14.83 -8.47
N LEU A 409 -3.53 -15.31 -7.54
CA LEU A 409 -4.50 -16.40 -7.77
C LEU A 409 -5.70 -15.97 -8.63
N ASP A 410 -5.91 -14.68 -8.84
CA ASP A 410 -6.94 -14.17 -9.74
C ASP A 410 -6.62 -14.45 -11.20
N THR A 411 -5.34 -14.62 -11.56
CA THR A 411 -4.92 -15.02 -12.91
C THR A 411 -5.51 -16.36 -13.34
N LEU A 412 -5.77 -17.26 -12.38
CA LEU A 412 -6.40 -18.56 -12.63
C LEU A 412 -7.80 -18.42 -13.27
N ALA A 413 -8.49 -17.29 -13.12
CA ALA A 413 -9.81 -17.08 -13.73
C ALA A 413 -9.74 -16.87 -15.25
N THR A 414 -8.53 -16.64 -15.77
CA THR A 414 -8.27 -16.40 -17.19
C THR A 414 -7.44 -17.52 -17.83
N VAL A 415 -7.11 -18.55 -17.05
CA VAL A 415 -6.33 -19.68 -17.53
C VAL A 415 -7.22 -20.59 -18.38
N GLU A 416 -6.87 -20.71 -19.66
CA GLU A 416 -7.42 -21.70 -20.56
C GLU A 416 -6.36 -22.76 -20.89
N ARG A 417 -6.81 -24.00 -21.09
CA ARG A 417 -5.98 -25.15 -21.48
C ARG A 417 -6.67 -25.89 -22.63
N SER A 418 -5.89 -26.41 -23.57
CA SER A 418 -6.41 -27.25 -24.66
C SER A 418 -7.16 -28.46 -24.08
N PRO A 419 -8.46 -28.63 -24.40
CA PRO A 419 -9.22 -29.81 -23.96
C PRO A 419 -8.67 -31.12 -24.53
N GLU A 420 -8.01 -31.07 -25.70
CA GLU A 420 -7.37 -32.23 -26.31
C GLU A 420 -6.15 -32.70 -25.50
N ARG A 421 -5.38 -31.77 -24.94
CA ARG A 421 -4.17 -32.08 -24.16
C ARG A 421 -4.48 -32.30 -22.67
N PHE A 422 -5.46 -31.59 -22.12
CA PHE A 422 -5.82 -31.59 -20.71
C PHE A 422 -7.33 -31.84 -20.52
N PRO A 423 -7.86 -33.03 -20.87
CA PRO A 423 -9.29 -33.30 -20.86
C PRO A 423 -9.95 -33.22 -19.47
N ASP A 424 -9.16 -33.39 -18.40
CA ASP A 424 -9.64 -33.33 -17.02
C ASP A 424 -9.53 -31.92 -16.40
N PHE A 425 -8.96 -30.95 -17.13
CA PHE A 425 -8.83 -29.57 -16.66
C PHE A 425 -10.15 -28.83 -16.86
N SER A 426 -10.68 -28.24 -15.79
CA SER A 426 -12.00 -27.60 -15.78
C SER A 426 -12.04 -26.48 -14.75
N ASP A 427 -12.99 -25.55 -14.89
CA ASP A 427 -13.22 -24.47 -13.92
C ASP A 427 -13.44 -25.03 -12.51
N ALA A 428 -14.18 -26.14 -12.39
CA ALA A 428 -14.40 -26.82 -11.12
C ALA A 428 -13.09 -27.35 -10.49
N LEU A 429 -12.11 -27.77 -11.30
CA LEU A 429 -10.80 -28.16 -10.78
C LEU A 429 -9.99 -26.93 -10.32
N ILE A 430 -10.07 -25.82 -11.04
CA ILE A 430 -9.43 -24.55 -10.65
C ILE A 430 -10.00 -24.08 -9.30
N ASP A 431 -11.32 -24.18 -9.10
CA ASP A 431 -11.95 -23.82 -7.83
C ASP A 431 -11.48 -24.71 -6.68
N ASP A 432 -11.29 -26.02 -6.91
CA ASP A 432 -10.71 -26.90 -5.90
C ASP A 432 -9.26 -26.55 -5.57
N MET A 433 -8.45 -26.19 -6.57
CA MET A 433 -7.06 -25.75 -6.36
C MET A 433 -7.00 -24.45 -5.55
N ARG A 434 -7.94 -23.52 -5.75
CA ARG A 434 -8.07 -22.32 -4.92
C ARG A 434 -8.47 -22.66 -3.49
N LEU A 435 -9.42 -23.58 -3.33
CA LEU A 435 -9.85 -24.03 -2.01
C LEU A 435 -8.71 -24.72 -1.24
N GLU A 436 -7.88 -25.51 -1.93
CA GLU A 436 -6.68 -26.15 -1.37
C GLU A 436 -5.77 -25.10 -0.72
N ILE A 437 -5.32 -24.11 -1.50
CA ILE A 437 -4.34 -23.12 -1.04
C ILE A 437 -4.90 -22.21 0.06
N GLU A 438 -6.18 -21.87 -0.02
CA GLU A 438 -6.87 -21.09 1.01
C GLU A 438 -6.98 -21.86 2.34
N ASN A 439 -7.42 -23.12 2.32
CA ASN A 439 -7.61 -23.90 3.54
C ASN A 439 -6.26 -24.29 4.16
N PHE A 440 -5.30 -24.72 3.34
CA PHE A 440 -3.93 -25.02 3.78
C PHE A 440 -3.28 -23.82 4.49
N SER A 441 -3.31 -22.64 3.85
CA SER A 441 -2.67 -21.45 4.41
C SER A 441 -3.39 -20.95 5.66
N GLN A 442 -4.72 -21.07 5.74
CA GLN A 442 -5.49 -20.69 6.93
C GLN A 442 -5.21 -21.62 8.11
N ALA A 443 -5.04 -22.92 7.88
CA ALA A 443 -4.71 -23.87 8.94
C ALA A 443 -3.39 -23.48 9.62
N ILE A 444 -2.36 -23.18 8.83
CA ILE A 444 -1.06 -22.72 9.33
C ILE A 444 -1.20 -21.37 10.07
N ALA A 445 -1.86 -20.39 9.44
CA ALA A 445 -1.94 -19.02 9.97
C ALA A 445 -2.82 -18.89 11.23
N PHE A 446 -3.93 -19.63 11.30
CA PHE A 446 -4.96 -19.40 12.31
C PHE A 446 -5.22 -20.58 13.24
N ASP A 447 -5.22 -21.82 12.72
CA ASP A 447 -5.60 -23.00 13.50
C ASP A 447 -4.43 -23.55 14.31
N ASP A 448 -3.29 -23.74 13.64
CA ASP A 448 -2.07 -24.25 14.27
C ASP A 448 -1.25 -23.13 14.92
N GLN A 449 -1.40 -21.88 14.43
CA GLN A 449 -0.52 -20.74 14.77
C GLN A 449 0.96 -21.13 14.64
N ALA A 450 1.27 -21.94 13.62
CA ALA A 450 2.60 -22.46 13.39
C ALA A 450 3.54 -21.35 12.89
N ASP A 451 4.85 -21.63 12.93
CA ASP A 451 5.84 -20.81 12.25
C ASP A 451 5.41 -20.61 10.79
N TRP A 452 5.27 -19.36 10.37
CA TRP A 452 4.74 -19.02 9.06
C TRP A 452 5.60 -19.56 7.90
N LEU A 453 6.92 -19.73 8.09
CA LEU A 453 7.79 -20.32 7.06
C LEU A 453 7.52 -21.82 6.82
N SER A 454 6.84 -22.50 7.74
CA SER A 454 6.42 -23.90 7.54
C SER A 454 5.50 -24.08 6.33
N ILE A 455 4.90 -22.99 5.81
CA ILE A 455 4.11 -22.98 4.57
C ILE A 455 4.89 -23.56 3.37
N PHE A 456 6.22 -23.48 3.37
CA PHE A 456 7.06 -24.01 2.29
C PHE A 456 7.35 -25.51 2.39
N GLU A 457 7.28 -26.11 3.58
CA GLU A 457 7.71 -27.50 3.82
C GLU A 457 6.63 -28.42 4.42
N ALA A 458 5.48 -27.87 4.83
CA ALA A 458 4.40 -28.61 5.48
C ALA A 458 3.99 -29.87 4.71
N ARG A 459 3.82 -30.99 5.43
CA ARG A 459 3.49 -32.32 4.89
C ARG A 459 2.00 -32.62 4.91
N PHE A 460 1.16 -31.60 4.75
CA PHE A 460 -0.30 -31.76 4.65
C PHE A 460 -0.91 -30.75 3.68
N SER A 461 -2.14 -31.00 3.26
CA SER A 461 -2.97 -30.07 2.49
C SER A 461 -4.46 -30.38 2.73
N TYR A 462 -5.36 -29.64 2.10
CA TYR A 462 -6.81 -29.86 2.15
C TYR A 462 -7.33 -30.15 0.75
N LEU A 463 -7.62 -31.43 0.48
CA LEU A 463 -7.99 -31.88 -0.86
C LEU A 463 -9.48 -32.20 -0.92
N THR A 464 -10.16 -31.70 -1.95
CA THR A 464 -11.47 -32.24 -2.32
C THR A 464 -11.30 -33.65 -2.92
N PRO A 465 -12.34 -34.49 -2.93
CA PRO A 465 -12.25 -35.79 -3.60
C PRO A 465 -11.86 -35.71 -5.08
N ARG A 466 -12.31 -34.65 -5.79
CA ARG A 466 -11.95 -34.42 -7.20
C ARG A 466 -10.47 -34.06 -7.34
N LEU A 467 -9.95 -33.17 -6.50
CA LEU A 467 -8.54 -32.78 -6.54
C LEU A 467 -7.60 -33.92 -6.10
N ALA A 468 -7.99 -34.67 -5.06
CA ALA A 468 -7.24 -35.84 -4.61
C ALA A 468 -7.12 -36.89 -5.73
N GLY A 469 -8.24 -37.20 -6.41
CA GLY A 469 -8.24 -38.07 -7.59
C GLY A 469 -7.36 -37.54 -8.73
N TYR A 470 -7.40 -36.23 -8.98
CA TYR A 470 -6.56 -35.57 -9.98
C TYR A 470 -5.06 -35.65 -9.64
N TYR A 471 -4.71 -35.67 -8.35
CA TYR A 471 -3.35 -35.82 -7.86
C TYR A 471 -2.88 -37.27 -7.68
N GLY A 472 -3.78 -38.25 -7.82
CA GLY A 472 -3.48 -39.65 -7.53
C GLY A 472 -3.28 -39.93 -6.04
N ILE A 473 -3.92 -39.14 -5.17
CA ILE A 473 -3.87 -39.27 -3.71
C ILE A 473 -5.21 -39.79 -3.20
N GLU A 474 -5.19 -40.59 -2.14
CA GLU A 474 -6.42 -41.04 -1.48
C GLU A 474 -7.22 -39.83 -0.96
N ALA A 475 -8.50 -39.78 -1.35
CA ALA A 475 -9.37 -38.67 -0.96
C ALA A 475 -9.65 -38.69 0.55
N PRO A 476 -9.63 -37.53 1.23
CA PRO A 476 -10.11 -37.47 2.61
C PRO A 476 -11.63 -37.70 2.65
N ALA A 477 -12.15 -38.04 3.84
CA ALA A 477 -13.59 -38.25 4.01
C ALA A 477 -14.39 -36.95 3.80
N ALA A 478 -13.78 -35.79 4.05
CA ALA A 478 -14.38 -34.48 3.82
C ALA A 478 -13.29 -33.43 3.46
N PRO A 479 -13.63 -32.37 2.69
CA PRO A 479 -12.67 -31.35 2.24
C PRO A 479 -12.08 -30.46 3.36
N ASP A 480 -12.69 -30.46 4.54
CA ASP A 480 -12.27 -29.72 5.73
C ASP A 480 -11.34 -30.53 6.64
N GLN A 481 -10.93 -31.73 6.21
CA GLN A 481 -9.96 -32.56 6.92
C GLN A 481 -8.59 -32.49 6.23
N PRO A 482 -7.50 -32.45 7.02
CA PRO A 482 -6.16 -32.45 6.47
C PRO A 482 -5.82 -33.81 5.84
N THR A 483 -5.26 -33.79 4.64
CA THR A 483 -4.61 -34.93 3.98
C THR A 483 -3.11 -34.82 4.22
N TYR A 484 -2.53 -35.82 4.91
CA TYR A 484 -1.10 -35.88 5.16
C TYR A 484 -0.35 -36.61 4.04
N PHE A 485 0.83 -36.10 3.68
CA PHE A 485 1.68 -36.66 2.64
C PHE A 485 2.80 -37.52 3.24
N SER A 486 2.98 -38.74 2.71
CA SER A 486 4.14 -39.60 3.04
C SER A 486 5.43 -38.97 2.55
N ASP A 487 6.59 -39.33 3.10
CA ASP A 487 7.90 -38.77 2.69
C ASP A 487 8.22 -38.96 1.20
N GLU A 488 7.71 -40.03 0.59
CA GLU A 488 7.87 -40.32 -0.85
C GLU A 488 6.96 -39.48 -1.75
N SER A 489 5.93 -38.83 -1.19
CA SER A 489 5.03 -37.99 -1.97
C SER A 489 5.80 -36.79 -2.56
N PRO A 490 5.64 -36.52 -3.87
CA PRO A 490 6.22 -35.33 -4.49
C PRO A 490 5.53 -34.04 -4.04
N ARG A 491 4.41 -34.14 -3.31
CA ARG A 491 3.65 -32.99 -2.77
C ARG A 491 4.02 -32.70 -1.32
N GLY A 492 3.92 -31.43 -0.96
CA GLY A 492 4.26 -30.85 0.33
C GLY A 492 4.60 -29.38 0.15
N GLY A 493 4.08 -28.55 1.04
CA GLY A 493 4.25 -27.11 1.01
C GLY A 493 3.65 -26.40 -0.20
N LEU A 494 3.73 -25.08 -0.18
CA LEU A 494 3.09 -24.17 -1.13
C LEU A 494 3.53 -24.39 -2.59
N LEU A 495 4.81 -24.71 -2.80
CA LEU A 495 5.41 -24.82 -4.15
C LEU A 495 4.90 -26.01 -4.98
N THR A 496 4.18 -26.94 -4.35
CA THR A 496 3.67 -28.15 -4.99
C THR A 496 2.16 -28.12 -5.25
N GLN A 497 1.49 -27.02 -4.89
CA GLN A 497 0.04 -26.89 -5.04
C GLN A 497 -0.35 -26.48 -6.46
N GLY A 498 -1.47 -27.02 -6.94
CA GLY A 498 -1.90 -26.86 -8.32
C GLY A 498 -2.20 -25.42 -8.71
N ALA A 499 -2.76 -24.62 -7.80
CA ALA A 499 -3.06 -23.22 -8.04
C ALA A 499 -1.80 -22.43 -8.43
N LEU A 500 -0.73 -22.53 -7.63
CA LEU A 500 0.53 -21.84 -7.89
C LEU A 500 1.20 -22.38 -9.16
N LEU A 501 1.25 -23.69 -9.32
CA LEU A 501 1.89 -24.34 -10.47
C LEU A 501 1.19 -24.04 -11.80
N THR A 502 -0.12 -23.79 -11.76
CA THR A 502 -0.94 -23.43 -12.93
C THR A 502 -0.85 -21.94 -13.25
N ALA A 503 -0.83 -21.08 -12.22
CA ALA A 503 -0.71 -19.62 -12.37
C ALA A 503 0.67 -19.19 -12.90
N SER A 504 1.71 -19.98 -12.62
CA SER A 504 3.11 -19.67 -12.94
C SER A 504 3.60 -20.20 -14.29
N THR A 505 2.71 -20.59 -15.21
CA THR A 505 3.09 -21.17 -16.52
C THR A 505 2.64 -20.33 -17.72
N SER A 506 2.89 -20.85 -18.93
CA SER A 506 2.17 -20.40 -20.13
C SER A 506 0.89 -21.22 -20.28
N ASN A 507 0.14 -21.03 -21.39
CA ASN A 507 -1.12 -21.73 -21.62
C ASN A 507 -0.93 -23.26 -21.60
N ASP A 508 -0.50 -23.87 -22.70
CA ASP A 508 -0.45 -25.34 -22.74
C ASP A 508 0.87 -25.95 -22.29
N THR A 509 1.89 -25.14 -21.98
CA THR A 509 3.25 -25.61 -21.67
C THR A 509 3.77 -25.07 -20.35
N THR A 510 4.65 -25.84 -19.71
CA THR A 510 5.37 -25.38 -18.52
C THR A 510 6.35 -24.25 -18.87
N SER A 511 6.70 -23.44 -17.87
CA SER A 511 7.68 -22.37 -18.03
C SER A 511 8.58 -22.30 -16.80
N PRO A 512 9.79 -22.92 -16.85
CA PRO A 512 10.79 -22.77 -15.80
C PRO A 512 11.10 -21.30 -15.51
N VAL A 513 11.22 -20.49 -16.56
CA VAL A 513 11.51 -19.05 -16.43
C VAL A 513 10.45 -18.34 -15.56
N LYS A 514 9.15 -18.48 -15.89
CA LYS A 514 8.07 -17.83 -15.14
C LYS A 514 7.95 -18.36 -13.71
N ARG A 515 8.12 -19.67 -13.51
CA ARG A 515 8.15 -20.31 -12.18
C ARG A 515 9.29 -19.80 -11.32
N GLY A 516 10.49 -19.66 -11.89
CA GLY A 516 11.65 -19.10 -11.22
C GLY A 516 11.48 -17.62 -10.87
N ILE A 517 10.95 -16.82 -11.80
CA ILE A 517 10.60 -15.41 -11.54
C ILE A 517 9.58 -15.32 -10.41
N PHE A 518 8.53 -16.14 -10.42
CA PHE A 518 7.52 -16.15 -9.37
C PHE A 518 8.15 -16.41 -8.00
N VAL A 519 8.99 -17.44 -7.85
CA VAL A 519 9.67 -17.72 -6.58
C VAL A 519 10.59 -16.56 -6.17
N ARG A 520 11.38 -15.99 -7.09
CA ARG A 520 12.26 -14.85 -6.76
C ARG A 520 11.50 -13.62 -6.30
N GLU A 521 10.46 -13.24 -7.02
CA GLU A 521 9.74 -12.00 -6.72
C GLU A 521 8.80 -12.16 -5.53
N ARG A 522 8.14 -13.32 -5.38
CA ARG A 522 7.10 -13.53 -4.36
C ARG A 522 7.60 -14.12 -3.06
N PHE A 523 8.68 -14.89 -3.10
CA PHE A 523 9.23 -15.57 -1.93
C PHE A 523 10.62 -15.10 -1.54
N LEU A 524 11.36 -14.41 -2.42
CA LEU A 524 12.70 -13.88 -2.09
C LEU A 524 12.79 -12.35 -2.23
N CYS A 525 11.74 -11.70 -2.73
CA CYS A 525 11.67 -10.24 -2.96
C CYS A 525 12.84 -9.72 -3.81
N GLN A 526 13.30 -10.56 -4.73
CA GLN A 526 14.39 -10.28 -5.65
C GLN A 526 13.81 -9.99 -7.02
N SER A 527 13.91 -8.74 -7.45
CA SER A 527 13.46 -8.33 -8.78
C SER A 527 14.27 -9.04 -9.87
N VAL A 528 13.57 -9.63 -10.84
CA VAL A 528 14.18 -10.08 -12.09
C VAL A 528 13.93 -8.98 -13.12
N PRO A 529 14.93 -8.18 -13.48
CA PRO A 529 14.72 -7.05 -14.38
C PRO A 529 14.24 -7.56 -15.74
N SER A 530 13.30 -6.82 -16.31
CA SER A 530 12.84 -7.06 -17.66
C SER A 530 14.00 -7.01 -18.65
N PRO A 531 14.01 -7.87 -19.69
CA PRO A 531 14.97 -7.76 -20.78
C PRO A 531 14.99 -6.34 -21.37
N ALA A 532 16.14 -5.91 -21.87
CA ALA A 532 16.26 -4.62 -22.53
C ALA A 532 15.21 -4.49 -23.65
N SER A 533 14.68 -3.27 -23.88
CA SER A 533 13.56 -3.04 -24.82
C SER A 533 13.84 -3.45 -26.28
N ASN A 534 15.09 -3.71 -26.63
CA ASN A 534 15.54 -4.21 -27.93
C ASN A 534 15.76 -5.74 -27.96
N ALA A 535 15.63 -6.44 -26.83
CA ALA A 535 15.67 -7.90 -26.80
C ALA A 535 14.44 -8.43 -27.53
N VAL A 536 14.67 -9.14 -28.64
CA VAL A 536 13.59 -9.84 -29.30
C VAL A 536 13.23 -11.02 -28.41
N MET A 537 12.07 -10.96 -27.76
CA MET A 537 11.48 -12.05 -26.98
C MET A 537 11.05 -13.19 -27.92
N GLN A 538 12.01 -13.82 -28.58
CA GLN A 538 11.80 -15.04 -29.35
C GLN A 538 11.83 -16.22 -28.39
N ALA A 539 10.82 -17.07 -28.48
CA ALA A 539 10.91 -18.37 -27.85
C ALA A 539 12.14 -19.08 -28.40
N ALA A 540 12.86 -19.77 -27.52
CA ALA A 540 13.99 -20.57 -27.95
C ALA A 540 13.59 -21.50 -29.09
N PRO A 541 14.30 -21.46 -30.24
CA PRO A 541 13.89 -22.23 -31.40
C PRO A 541 13.81 -23.70 -31.01
N ASP A 542 12.65 -24.31 -31.24
CA ASP A 542 12.44 -25.74 -31.10
C ASP A 542 13.40 -26.43 -32.07
N THR A 543 14.56 -26.81 -31.54
CA THR A 543 15.51 -27.64 -32.27
C THR A 543 15.10 -29.07 -31.97
N GLU A 544 14.72 -29.84 -32.99
CA GLU A 544 14.28 -31.23 -32.83
C GLU A 544 15.26 -32.01 -31.93
N GLY A 545 14.72 -32.71 -30.93
CA GLY A 545 15.46 -33.62 -30.07
C GLY A 545 16.13 -33.01 -28.82
N MET A 546 15.81 -31.75 -28.46
CA MET A 546 16.29 -31.16 -27.20
C MET A 546 15.23 -31.20 -26.11
N SER A 547 15.68 -31.45 -24.89
CA SER A 547 14.89 -31.21 -23.69
C SER A 547 14.66 -29.72 -23.46
N THR A 548 13.64 -29.41 -22.66
CA THR A 548 13.30 -28.06 -22.20
C THR A 548 14.49 -27.39 -21.52
N ARG A 549 15.25 -28.16 -20.73
CA ARG A 549 16.45 -27.69 -20.03
C ARG A 549 17.57 -27.29 -21.00
N GLU A 550 17.90 -28.14 -21.96
CA GLU A 550 18.95 -27.85 -22.95
C GLU A 550 18.58 -26.62 -23.79
N ARG A 551 17.30 -26.47 -24.13
CA ARG A 551 16.78 -25.32 -24.86
C ARG A 551 16.95 -24.01 -24.08
N LEU A 552 16.66 -24.01 -22.78
CA LEU A 552 16.82 -22.83 -21.91
C LEU A 552 18.29 -22.55 -21.58
N GLN A 553 19.13 -23.58 -21.42
CA GLN A 553 20.56 -23.41 -21.23
C GLN A 553 21.20 -22.66 -22.40
N ARG A 554 20.81 -22.96 -23.65
CA ARG A 554 21.24 -22.19 -24.82
C ARG A 554 20.84 -20.72 -24.76
N HIS A 555 19.69 -20.39 -24.17
CA HIS A 555 19.29 -18.99 -23.94
C HIS A 555 20.17 -18.33 -22.88
N SER A 556 20.54 -19.07 -21.83
CA SER A 556 21.43 -18.56 -20.79
C SER A 556 22.88 -18.32 -21.27
N ASP A 557 23.26 -18.86 -22.42
CA ASP A 557 24.55 -18.60 -23.07
C ASP A 557 24.55 -17.31 -23.92
N ASP A 558 23.37 -16.83 -24.35
CA ASP A 558 23.24 -15.58 -25.10
C ASP A 558 23.43 -14.37 -24.15
N PRO A 559 24.38 -13.45 -24.42
CA PRO A 559 24.63 -12.29 -23.58
C PRO A 559 23.41 -11.37 -23.34
N SER A 560 22.43 -11.36 -24.25
CA SER A 560 21.19 -10.58 -24.12
C SER A 560 20.14 -11.22 -23.24
N CYS A 561 20.21 -12.55 -23.05
CA CYS A 561 19.23 -13.34 -22.31
C CYS A 561 19.78 -13.88 -20.98
N ASN A 562 21.11 -13.97 -20.84
CA ASN A 562 21.76 -14.62 -19.69
C ASN A 562 21.37 -14.01 -18.33
N PHE A 563 21.07 -12.71 -18.29
CA PHE A 563 20.84 -12.00 -17.05
C PHE A 563 19.59 -12.53 -16.34
N CYS A 564 18.48 -12.61 -17.07
CA CYS A 564 17.22 -13.11 -16.52
C CYS A 564 17.26 -14.64 -16.33
N HIS A 565 17.81 -15.37 -17.31
CA HIS A 565 17.81 -16.83 -17.31
C HIS A 565 18.73 -17.43 -16.23
N ARG A 566 19.87 -16.80 -15.90
CA ARG A 566 20.73 -17.24 -14.78
C ARG A 566 20.09 -17.03 -13.42
N ALA A 567 19.22 -16.02 -13.31
CA ALA A 567 18.48 -15.76 -12.08
C ALA A 567 17.30 -16.74 -11.93
N ALA A 568 16.47 -16.88 -12.96
CA ALA A 568 15.19 -17.57 -12.85
C ALA A 568 15.25 -19.08 -13.11
N ASP A 569 15.91 -19.52 -14.18
CA ASP A 569 15.80 -20.90 -14.67
C ASP A 569 16.26 -21.95 -13.65
N PRO A 570 17.38 -21.78 -12.93
CA PRO A 570 17.82 -22.74 -11.92
C PRO A 570 16.77 -23.02 -10.85
N ILE A 571 15.98 -22.01 -10.48
CA ILE A 571 14.88 -22.17 -9.53
C ILE A 571 13.71 -22.90 -10.18
N GLY A 572 13.33 -22.45 -11.37
CA GLY A 572 12.22 -23.00 -12.15
C GLY A 572 12.36 -24.48 -12.49
N PHE A 573 13.58 -24.95 -12.75
CA PHE A 573 13.82 -26.35 -13.10
C PHE A 573 13.40 -27.35 -12.01
N GLY A 574 13.48 -26.98 -10.73
CA GLY A 574 13.01 -27.86 -9.66
C GLY A 574 11.50 -28.06 -9.63
N LEU A 575 10.75 -27.18 -10.29
CA LEU A 575 9.30 -27.28 -10.38
C LEU A 575 8.84 -28.05 -11.64
N GLU A 576 9.75 -28.45 -12.53
CA GLU A 576 9.38 -29.09 -13.79
C GLU A 576 8.82 -30.51 -13.66
N ALA A 577 8.92 -31.11 -12.47
CA ALA A 577 8.20 -32.34 -12.10
C ALA A 577 6.67 -32.17 -12.10
N PHE A 578 6.16 -30.95 -12.30
CA PHE A 578 4.74 -30.67 -12.44
C PHE A 578 4.42 -30.03 -13.79
N ASP A 579 3.38 -30.51 -14.45
CA ASP A 579 2.92 -29.98 -15.74
C ASP A 579 2.22 -28.60 -15.63
N ALA A 580 1.68 -28.10 -16.75
CA ALA A 580 1.00 -26.81 -16.84
C ALA A 580 -0.32 -26.72 -16.03
N THR A 581 -0.74 -27.83 -15.44
CA THR A 581 -1.95 -27.96 -14.63
C THR A 581 -1.65 -28.44 -13.20
N GLY A 582 -0.36 -28.50 -12.83
CA GLY A 582 0.08 -28.92 -11.49
C GLY A 582 0.02 -30.43 -11.23
N ARG A 583 -0.14 -31.25 -12.27
CA ARG A 583 -0.07 -32.72 -12.17
C ARG A 583 1.38 -33.17 -12.24
N TYR A 584 1.74 -34.19 -11.44
CA TYR A 584 3.10 -34.72 -11.44
C TYR A 584 3.43 -35.43 -12.76
N ARG A 585 4.67 -35.32 -13.22
CA ARG A 585 5.20 -35.92 -14.46
C ARG A 585 6.66 -36.32 -14.31
N SER A 586 7.12 -37.24 -15.16
CA SER A 586 8.51 -37.74 -15.19
C SER A 586 9.30 -37.39 -16.45
N VAL A 587 8.61 -36.87 -17.47
CA VAL A 587 9.19 -36.41 -18.74
C VAL A 587 8.69 -35.01 -19.05
N ASP A 588 9.45 -34.23 -19.80
CA ASP A 588 9.03 -32.91 -20.27
C ASP A 588 8.05 -32.99 -21.46
N ASP A 589 7.63 -31.83 -21.95
CA ASP A 589 6.70 -31.70 -23.08
C ASP A 589 7.26 -32.28 -24.40
N THR A 590 8.57 -32.51 -24.47
CA THR A 590 9.27 -33.09 -25.62
C THR A 590 9.54 -34.59 -25.46
N GLY A 591 9.14 -35.18 -24.33
CA GLY A 591 9.31 -36.60 -24.03
C GLY A 591 10.65 -36.99 -23.41
N HIS A 592 11.51 -36.01 -23.07
CA HIS A 592 12.80 -36.28 -22.44
C HIS A 592 12.65 -36.46 -20.92
N PRO A 593 13.44 -37.35 -20.27
CA PRO A 593 13.47 -37.46 -18.81
C PRO A 593 13.77 -36.12 -18.14
N LEU A 594 13.09 -35.83 -17.04
CA LEU A 594 13.28 -34.59 -16.31
C LEU A 594 14.57 -34.61 -15.49
N ASP A 595 15.32 -33.51 -15.57
CA ASP A 595 16.35 -33.15 -14.60
C ASP A 595 15.79 -32.01 -13.75
N VAL A 596 15.57 -32.27 -12.46
CA VAL A 596 14.94 -31.34 -11.50
C VAL A 596 15.95 -30.71 -10.54
N ARG A 597 17.26 -30.84 -10.83
CA ARG A 597 18.30 -30.19 -10.03
C ARG A 597 18.27 -28.69 -10.27
N GLY A 598 18.27 -27.93 -9.19
CA GLY A 598 18.19 -26.48 -9.20
C GLY A 598 19.20 -25.83 -8.26
N ALA A 599 19.20 -24.50 -8.28
CA ALA A 599 19.99 -23.70 -7.37
C ALA A 599 19.33 -22.34 -7.11
N ILE A 600 19.44 -21.84 -5.88
CA ILE A 600 19.20 -20.44 -5.54
C ILE A 600 20.56 -19.73 -5.60
N THR A 601 20.68 -18.77 -6.51
CA THR A 601 21.89 -17.97 -6.73
C THR A 601 21.60 -16.50 -6.45
N GLN A 602 22.65 -15.68 -6.32
CA GLN A 602 22.53 -14.21 -6.20
C GLN A 602 21.67 -13.77 -5.00
N SER A 603 21.78 -14.52 -3.90
CA SER A 603 21.14 -14.12 -2.65
C SER A 603 21.89 -12.94 -2.02
N PRO A 604 21.18 -11.89 -1.55
CA PRO A 604 21.78 -10.82 -0.77
C PRO A 604 22.12 -11.23 0.67
N TYR A 605 21.42 -12.22 1.26
CA TYR A 605 21.59 -12.63 2.65
C TYR A 605 22.26 -14.01 2.82
N GLU A 606 22.22 -14.87 1.80
CA GLU A 606 22.90 -16.16 1.77
C GLU A 606 24.27 -16.03 1.09
N ARG A 607 25.32 -16.54 1.76
CA ARG A 607 26.70 -16.44 1.26
C ARG A 607 27.02 -17.41 0.13
N ASP A 608 26.39 -18.58 0.12
CA ASP A 608 26.70 -19.68 -0.79
C ASP A 608 25.54 -19.93 -1.77
N THR A 609 25.86 -20.56 -2.91
CA THR A 609 24.81 -21.09 -3.80
C THR A 609 24.11 -22.25 -3.13
N LEU A 610 22.79 -22.16 -2.96
CA LEU A 610 21.99 -23.22 -2.34
C LEU A 610 21.47 -24.18 -3.42
N HIS A 611 21.97 -25.42 -3.41
CA HIS A 611 21.57 -26.45 -4.37
C HIS A 611 20.43 -27.32 -3.85
N PHE A 612 19.54 -27.74 -4.74
CA PHE A 612 18.41 -28.60 -4.40
C PHE A 612 17.98 -29.50 -5.57
N GLU A 613 17.15 -30.50 -5.27
CA GLU A 613 16.55 -31.42 -6.22
C GLU A 613 15.03 -31.44 -6.02
N GLY A 614 14.32 -30.84 -6.98
CA GLY A 614 12.86 -30.80 -7.00
C GLY A 614 12.23 -29.78 -6.04
N ALA A 615 10.91 -29.66 -6.15
CA ALA A 615 10.11 -28.67 -5.43
C ALA A 615 10.13 -28.83 -3.90
N ARG A 616 10.18 -30.07 -3.39
CA ARG A 616 10.16 -30.35 -1.94
C ARG A 616 11.41 -29.81 -1.25
N GLN A 617 12.59 -30.13 -1.79
CA GLN A 617 13.85 -29.63 -1.22
C GLN A 617 14.01 -28.12 -1.43
N LEU A 618 13.49 -27.55 -2.53
CA LEU A 618 13.39 -26.11 -2.67
C LEU A 618 12.56 -25.49 -1.54
N GLY A 619 11.41 -26.08 -1.21
CA GLY A 619 10.56 -25.64 -0.10
C GLY A 619 11.28 -25.69 1.25
N GLU A 620 12.00 -26.77 1.54
CA GLU A 620 12.82 -26.91 2.76
C GLU A 620 13.91 -25.84 2.87
N LEU A 621 14.55 -25.49 1.75
CA LEU A 621 15.52 -24.40 1.72
C LEU A 621 14.87 -23.03 1.96
N LEU A 622 13.72 -22.76 1.34
CA LEU A 622 12.99 -21.50 1.57
C LEU A 622 12.51 -21.39 3.02
N ALA A 623 12.09 -22.50 3.65
CA ALA A 623 11.67 -22.50 5.05
C ALA A 623 12.80 -22.10 6.03
N GLN A 624 14.06 -22.27 5.61
CA GLN A 624 15.25 -21.98 6.40
C GLN A 624 15.98 -20.71 5.97
N SER A 625 15.54 -20.04 4.91
CA SER A 625 16.26 -18.93 4.29
C SER A 625 15.95 -17.58 4.91
N GLU A 626 16.97 -16.76 5.15
CA GLU A 626 16.80 -15.38 5.61
C GLU A 626 16.17 -14.50 4.52
N ASP A 627 16.49 -14.74 3.24
CA ASP A 627 15.82 -14.06 2.11
C ASP A 627 14.30 -14.29 2.15
N ALA A 628 13.91 -15.54 2.40
CA ALA A 628 12.50 -15.92 2.41
C ALA A 628 11.77 -15.33 3.61
N GLU A 629 12.35 -15.39 4.81
CA GLU A 629 11.80 -14.73 6.00
C GLU A 629 11.56 -13.24 5.78
N ARG A 630 12.60 -12.53 5.30
CA ARG A 630 12.52 -11.11 5.00
C ARG A 630 11.43 -10.81 4.00
N CYS A 631 11.40 -11.54 2.89
CA CYS A 631 10.40 -11.31 1.87
C CYS A 631 8.98 -11.56 2.38
N MET A 632 8.76 -12.64 3.13
CA MET A 632 7.45 -12.94 3.70
C MET A 632 6.91 -11.80 4.59
N VAL A 633 7.77 -11.26 5.46
CA VAL A 633 7.42 -10.11 6.30
C VAL A 633 7.22 -8.85 5.46
N GLU A 634 8.08 -8.62 4.47
CA GLU A 634 8.00 -7.46 3.58
C GLU A 634 6.72 -7.45 2.72
N GLN A 635 6.28 -8.60 2.21
CA GLN A 635 5.01 -8.72 1.47
C GLN A 635 3.80 -8.34 2.36
N MET A 636 3.79 -8.78 3.63
CA MET A 636 2.74 -8.40 4.59
C MET A 636 2.82 -6.92 4.97
N TYR A 637 4.03 -6.40 5.19
CA TYR A 637 4.28 -4.99 5.51
C TYR A 637 3.80 -4.06 4.40
N GLN A 638 4.11 -4.38 3.15
CA GLN A 638 3.65 -3.62 1.98
C GLN A 638 2.13 -3.62 1.85
N TYR A 639 1.50 -4.78 2.04
CA TYR A 639 0.04 -4.90 2.03
C TYR A 639 -0.61 -4.07 3.15
N ALA A 640 0.00 -4.06 4.34
CA ALA A 640 -0.44 -3.31 5.51
C ALA A 640 -0.43 -1.80 5.27
N LEU A 641 0.69 -1.28 4.74
CA LEU A 641 0.85 0.14 4.47
C LEU A 641 0.18 0.60 3.17
N GLY A 642 -0.09 -0.32 2.23
CA GLY A 642 -0.60 0.03 0.90
C GLY A 642 0.41 0.81 0.07
N ARG A 643 1.70 0.51 0.25
CA ARG A 643 2.82 1.01 -0.56
C ARG A 643 3.95 -0.02 -0.55
N PRO A 644 4.79 -0.07 -1.59
CA PRO A 644 6.04 -0.81 -1.53
C PRO A 644 6.94 -0.31 -0.39
N SER A 645 7.77 -1.23 0.08
CA SER A 645 8.90 -0.93 0.94
C SER A 645 9.90 -0.06 0.18
N ALA A 646 10.64 0.74 0.91
CA ALA A 646 11.75 1.51 0.39
C ALA A 646 12.97 1.32 1.31
N GLU A 647 14.12 1.84 0.89
CA GLU A 647 15.37 1.79 1.67
C GLU A 647 15.18 2.35 3.10
N ILE A 648 14.26 3.30 3.27
CA ILE A 648 13.92 3.89 4.56
C ILE A 648 13.23 2.94 5.54
N ASP A 649 12.56 1.91 5.03
CA ASP A 649 11.86 0.90 5.83
C ASP A 649 12.80 -0.19 6.35
N ARG A 650 14.07 -0.23 5.92
CA ARG A 650 15.00 -1.31 6.21
C ARG A 650 15.12 -1.60 7.71
N CYS A 651 15.30 -0.57 8.54
CA CYS A 651 15.45 -0.77 9.98
C CYS A 651 14.13 -1.16 10.65
N THR A 652 13.02 -0.62 10.18
CA THR A 652 11.68 -1.03 10.63
C THR A 652 11.43 -2.50 10.32
N LEU A 653 11.73 -2.96 9.10
CA LEU A 653 11.58 -4.36 8.71
C LEU A 653 12.47 -5.29 9.54
N ASN A 654 13.74 -4.91 9.80
CA ASN A 654 14.63 -5.66 10.69
C ASN A 654 14.01 -5.83 12.08
N ALA A 655 13.52 -4.74 12.68
CA ALA A 655 12.91 -4.77 14.00
C ALA A 655 11.62 -5.63 14.04
N ILE A 656 10.80 -5.57 12.99
CA ILE A 656 9.59 -6.41 12.86
C ILE A 656 9.97 -7.89 12.79
N ILE A 657 11.00 -8.24 11.99
CA ILE A 657 11.46 -9.63 11.84
C ILE A 657 12.01 -10.15 13.18
N ASP A 658 12.86 -9.37 13.84
CA ASP A 658 13.46 -9.78 15.12
C ASP A 658 12.39 -9.96 16.22
N GLU A 659 11.42 -9.05 16.29
CA GLU A 659 10.28 -9.18 17.22
C GLU A 659 9.45 -10.42 16.90
N ALA A 660 9.04 -10.61 15.64
CA ALA A 660 8.25 -11.78 15.24
C ALA A 660 8.98 -13.09 15.53
N ARG A 661 10.30 -13.15 15.24
CA ARG A 661 11.15 -14.32 15.52
C ARG A 661 11.21 -14.62 17.02
N SER A 662 11.25 -13.60 17.88
CA SER A 662 11.26 -13.78 19.34
C SER A 662 9.97 -14.41 19.89
N GLN A 663 8.86 -14.29 19.17
CA GLN A 663 7.53 -14.80 19.56
C GLN A 663 7.16 -16.13 18.87
N GLY A 664 8.03 -16.66 18.00
CA GLY A 664 7.78 -17.92 17.27
C GLY A 664 7.33 -17.75 15.82
N ARG A 665 7.28 -16.51 15.30
CA ARG A 665 7.07 -16.18 13.88
C ARG A 665 5.75 -16.74 13.32
N SER A 666 4.70 -16.81 14.13
CA SER A 666 3.37 -17.10 13.60
C SER A 666 2.88 -15.95 12.71
N TYR A 667 1.88 -16.20 11.86
CA TYR A 667 1.19 -15.13 11.12
C TYR A 667 0.74 -14.01 12.06
N THR A 668 0.14 -14.37 13.19
CA THR A 668 -0.31 -13.42 14.21
C THR A 668 0.84 -12.55 14.73
N ASP A 669 2.01 -13.13 15.01
CA ASP A 669 3.14 -12.38 15.56
C ASP A 669 3.73 -11.42 14.54
N ILE A 670 3.80 -11.82 13.27
CA ILE A 670 4.22 -10.93 12.17
C ILE A 670 3.25 -9.75 12.04
N ILE A 671 1.92 -10.01 12.01
CA ILE A 671 0.92 -8.95 11.93
C ILE A 671 1.02 -8.00 13.13
N VAL A 672 1.14 -8.54 14.35
CA VAL A 672 1.24 -7.75 15.58
C VAL A 672 2.52 -6.90 15.59
N ALA A 673 3.65 -7.45 15.15
CA ALA A 673 4.91 -6.69 15.04
C ALA A 673 4.79 -5.56 14.01
N ILE A 674 4.17 -5.80 12.85
CA ILE A 674 3.92 -4.77 11.82
C ILE A 674 3.07 -3.64 12.39
N VAL A 675 1.92 -3.94 12.99
CA VAL A 675 0.98 -2.89 13.43
C VAL A 675 1.48 -2.10 14.64
N SER A 676 2.37 -2.71 15.43
CA SER A 676 3.02 -2.05 16.57
C SER A 676 4.19 -1.17 16.15
N SER A 677 4.70 -1.34 14.93
CA SER A 677 5.81 -0.56 14.40
C SER A 677 5.44 0.92 14.25
N ASP A 678 6.47 1.75 14.36
CA ASP A 678 6.34 3.18 14.19
C ASP A 678 5.89 3.56 12.76
N ALA A 679 6.33 2.82 11.73
CA ALA A 679 5.89 3.06 10.36
C ALA A 679 4.39 2.85 10.16
N PHE A 680 3.78 1.94 10.92
CA PHE A 680 2.33 1.71 10.87
C PHE A 680 1.55 2.69 11.75
N ARG A 681 2.12 3.16 12.86
CA ARG A 681 1.44 4.07 13.81
C ARG A 681 1.62 5.56 13.50
N HIS A 682 2.51 5.91 12.57
CA HIS A 682 2.78 7.30 12.19
C HIS A 682 2.52 7.55 10.69
N VAL A 683 2.46 8.82 10.33
CA VAL A 683 2.36 9.28 8.94
C VAL A 683 3.27 10.47 8.70
N ARG A 684 3.91 10.50 7.52
CA ARG A 684 4.66 11.65 7.05
C ARG A 684 3.70 12.62 6.36
N GLN A 685 3.70 13.85 6.85
CA GLN A 685 2.94 14.94 6.25
C GLN A 685 3.83 15.68 5.26
N HIS A 686 3.34 15.78 4.02
CA HIS A 686 3.86 16.77 3.10
C HIS A 686 3.62 18.16 3.70
N ARG A 687 4.69 18.94 3.90
CA ARG A 687 4.54 20.40 4.01
C ARG A 687 3.89 20.84 2.71
N TYR A 688 2.59 21.11 2.75
CA TYR A 688 1.88 21.73 1.65
C TYR A 688 2.56 23.08 1.33
N PHE A 689 3.48 23.08 0.36
CA PHE A 689 3.71 24.27 -0.44
C PHE A 689 2.43 24.47 -1.24
N GLY A 690 1.55 25.33 -0.73
CA GLY A 690 0.26 25.62 -1.35
C GLY A 690 0.44 26.15 -2.77
N GLY A 691 0.40 25.25 -3.74
CA GLY A 691 -0.11 25.50 -5.07
C GLY A 691 -1.53 24.94 -5.13
N THR A 692 -2.52 25.81 -5.26
CA THR A 692 -3.88 25.40 -5.68
C THR A 692 -3.83 24.73 -7.06
N PRO A 693 -4.76 23.80 -7.35
CA PRO A 693 -4.84 23.11 -8.65
C PRO A 693 -5.05 24.07 -9.83
#